data_AF-A0A7K4T1U4-F1
#
_entry.id   AF-A0A7K4T1U4-F1
#
_cell.length_a   1.000
_cell.length_b   1.000
_cell.length_c   1.000
_cell.angle_alpha   90.00
_cell.angle_beta   90.00
_cell.angle_gamma   90.00
#
_symmetry.space_group_name_H-M   'P 1'
#
loop_
_entity.id
_entity.type
_entity.pdbx_description
1 polymer ?
#
loop_
_entity_poly.entity_id
_entity_poly.type
_entity_poly.pdbx_seq_one_letter_code
_entity_poly.pdbx_strand_id
1 'polypeptide(L)'
;DEHNDVQKKTFTKWINARFSKSGKPPVKDMFTDLKDGRKLLDLLEGLTGKPLPKERGSTRVHALNNVNRVLQVLHQNNVELVNIGGTDIVDGNHKLTLGLLWSIILHWQVKDVMKNIMSDLQQTNSEKILLSWVRQSTRPYSQVNVLNFTTSWADGLAFNAVIHRHKPELFSWDKVIKMSPVERLEHAFSIAKNHLGIEKLLDPEDVAVQLPDKKSIIMYLTSLFEVLPKQVTMEDIREVETLPRRYKQECEDGEFNMQQVSLEEEQGSSRAETPSTVTEVDMDLDSYQVALEEVLTWLLSAEDAFREQEEISGDVEEVKEQFSTHEGFMMELTAHQSSVGSVLQAGNQLVAQGNLSPEEEFEIQEQMLLLNSRWEELRVESMDRQSRLHDMLMELQKQQLQQLSDWLTVTEERIQKMESQLLAEDLESLQKQLEEHKSLQSDLETEQVKVNSLTHMVVIVDESSGESATAILEEQLQRLGERWTAVCRWTEERRVKLQEIQLLWQELLEEQCLLKAWLTEKEEALSKVQTSNFKDQTDLSVNVRKLAILKEDMGMKRQTLDQLNELGQDVAQILGNGRASSKIEQDQEELTQRWDGLVQKLEVYSNQVTQAVGSVGMSQVSQKAAAETTPMKEQVVIKQNRQELPPPPPPKKRQIPGDSEAKKKFDAESTELLNWISKSKSAIQATDIKEYKKMRETSNMKEKLKVIEKERVEKSQKLDELNRSGHILLDQMGKEGLSTVDIKTVMEKILSEWKHVVQHLEEVARKIKYQEDLNAYFKEMSELEKTVIEKDRWLKNDASVASQPSAVLKDLCQRELTHLVSLSPRLEHLKATCKTLTSQPMPPNFIQESLNSFLDHFKLTCQKLEECHQQLKKETESQPSQDYVDALQRLKDTLSDLECKQPSIASGLSDPSKVEKALQQAKVVCEMLEAQKPRVDKLAEETKALEKHASPDTKKVYTQEFKRVQADWDRLKLKISKDLKLLEEITSKLRIFEADSKVVQKWMDGVKDFLRTENAVQGDTEGLQRQLDQCT
;
A
#
# COMPACT_ATOMS: atom_id res chain seq x y z
N ASP A 1 -4.58 14.42 -2.94
CA ASP A 1 -4.48 13.81 -4.29
C ASP A 1 -3.26 14.41 -4.99
N GLU A 2 -2.07 13.93 -4.62
CA GLU A 2 -0.79 14.51 -5.04
C GLU A 2 -0.59 14.46 -6.57
N HIS A 3 -1.20 13.50 -7.26
CA HIS A 3 -1.10 13.37 -8.72
C HIS A 3 -1.82 14.51 -9.46
N ASN A 4 -2.98 14.96 -8.96
CA ASN A 4 -3.70 16.09 -9.54
C ASN A 4 -2.91 17.41 -9.41
N ASP A 5 -2.17 17.59 -8.31
CA ASP A 5 -1.34 18.77 -8.10
C ASP A 5 -0.13 18.81 -9.05
N VAL A 6 0.50 17.65 -9.29
CA VAL A 6 1.57 17.52 -10.30
C VAL A 6 1.04 17.77 -11.70
N GLN A 7 -0.11 17.19 -12.07
CA GLN A 7 -0.75 17.46 -13.37
C GLN A 7 -1.11 18.94 -13.52
N LYS A 8 -1.65 19.57 -12.48
CA LYS A 8 -1.97 21.01 -12.48
C LYS A 8 -0.73 21.85 -12.82
N LYS A 9 0.39 21.63 -12.13
CA LYS A 9 1.65 22.36 -12.40
C LYS A 9 2.14 22.11 -13.83
N THR A 10 2.21 20.84 -14.23
CA THR A 10 2.80 20.42 -15.50
C THR A 10 1.97 20.91 -16.69
N PHE A 11 0.64 20.77 -16.63
CA PHE A 11 -0.27 21.26 -17.67
C PHE A 11 -0.31 22.79 -17.71
N THR A 12 -0.21 23.48 -16.57
CA THR A 12 -0.12 24.96 -16.54
C THR A 12 1.15 25.43 -17.24
N LYS A 13 2.30 24.81 -16.96
CA LYS A 13 3.58 25.11 -17.64
C LYS A 13 3.47 24.84 -19.14
N TRP A 14 2.80 23.76 -19.54
CA TRP A 14 2.59 23.43 -20.95
C TRP A 14 1.74 24.48 -21.69
N ILE A 15 0.59 24.88 -21.11
CA ILE A 15 -0.26 25.95 -21.69
C ILE A 15 0.54 27.24 -21.83
N ASN A 16 1.30 27.61 -20.80
CA ASN A 16 2.12 28.81 -20.81
C ASN A 16 3.25 28.77 -21.84
N ALA A 17 3.86 27.60 -22.08
CA ALA A 17 4.84 27.42 -23.15
C ALA A 17 4.20 27.62 -24.54
N ARG A 18 2.96 27.16 -24.74
CA ARG A 18 2.20 27.40 -25.98
C ARG A 18 1.80 28.87 -26.13
N PHE A 19 1.34 29.51 -25.06
CA PHE A 19 0.96 30.92 -25.03
C PHE A 19 2.12 31.86 -25.28
N SER A 20 3.32 31.52 -24.77
CA SER A 20 4.53 32.28 -25.05
C SER A 20 4.84 32.31 -26.56
N LYS A 21 4.65 31.18 -27.26
CA LYS A 21 4.82 31.09 -28.73
C LYS A 21 3.76 31.87 -29.50
N SER A 22 2.52 31.96 -29.00
CA SER A 22 1.42 32.68 -29.64
C SER A 22 1.22 34.12 -29.16
N GLY A 23 2.07 34.61 -28.26
CA GLY A 23 2.00 35.97 -27.69
C GLY A 23 0.79 36.22 -26.77
N LYS A 24 0.21 35.17 -26.19
CA LYS A 24 -0.97 35.24 -25.31
C LYS A 24 -0.54 35.41 -23.84
N PRO A 25 -1.36 36.08 -23.00
CA PRO A 25 -1.05 36.27 -21.58
C PRO A 25 -1.07 34.93 -20.83
N PRO A 26 -0.14 34.70 -19.88
CA PRO A 26 -0.03 33.42 -19.19
C PRO A 26 -1.25 33.11 -18.31
N VAL A 27 -1.48 31.82 -18.11
CA VAL A 27 -2.36 31.24 -17.10
C VAL A 27 -1.62 31.22 -15.77
N LYS A 28 -2.23 31.81 -14.72
CA LYS A 28 -1.69 31.79 -13.36
C LYS A 28 -2.24 30.62 -12.57
N ASP A 29 -3.56 30.45 -12.58
CA ASP A 29 -4.24 29.33 -11.96
C ASP A 29 -5.27 28.77 -12.93
N MET A 30 -5.00 27.57 -13.46
CA MET A 30 -5.80 27.01 -14.53
C MET A 30 -7.26 26.76 -14.15
N PHE A 31 -7.56 26.44 -12.89
CA PHE A 31 -8.93 26.14 -12.48
C PHE A 31 -9.81 27.38 -12.36
N THR A 32 -9.24 28.57 -12.28
CA THR A 32 -9.95 29.84 -12.27
C THR A 32 -9.90 30.51 -13.63
N ASP A 33 -8.73 30.53 -14.25
CA ASP A 33 -8.46 31.21 -15.53
C ASP A 33 -9.09 30.53 -16.75
N LEU A 34 -9.46 29.24 -16.67
CA LEU A 34 -10.06 28.49 -17.79
C LEU A 34 -11.61 28.45 -17.72
N LYS A 35 -12.22 28.84 -16.59
CA LYS A 35 -13.68 28.74 -16.38
C LYS A 35 -14.51 29.52 -17.39
N ASP A 36 -14.00 30.66 -17.86
CA ASP A 36 -14.71 31.52 -18.81
C ASP A 36 -14.64 31.02 -20.28
N GLY A 37 -13.90 29.93 -20.52
CA GLY A 37 -13.67 29.31 -21.82
C GLY A 37 -12.79 30.10 -22.78
N ARG A 38 -12.39 31.34 -22.47
CA ARG A 38 -11.69 32.21 -23.43
C ARG A 38 -10.25 31.81 -23.62
N LYS A 39 -9.54 31.50 -22.53
CA LYS A 39 -8.16 31.01 -22.60
C LYS A 39 -8.10 29.62 -23.23
N LEU A 40 -9.12 28.78 -23.05
CA LEU A 40 -9.24 27.51 -23.78
C LEU A 40 -9.40 27.74 -25.29
N LEU A 41 -10.21 28.72 -25.69
CA LEU A 41 -10.30 29.11 -27.11
C LEU A 41 -8.99 29.72 -27.63
N ASP A 42 -8.28 30.54 -26.84
CA ASP A 42 -6.94 31.03 -27.21
C ASP A 42 -5.93 29.89 -27.41
N LEU A 43 -6.01 28.84 -26.59
CA LEU A 43 -5.19 27.63 -26.73
C LEU A 43 -5.53 26.89 -28.02
N LEU A 44 -6.81 26.63 -28.29
CA LEU A 44 -7.25 25.95 -29.50
C LEU A 44 -6.99 26.76 -30.77
N GLU A 45 -7.06 28.10 -30.72
CA GLU A 45 -6.61 28.96 -31.83
C GLU A 45 -5.13 28.72 -32.15
N GLY A 46 -4.29 28.64 -31.11
CA GLY A 46 -2.86 28.37 -31.26
C GLY A 46 -2.54 26.98 -31.80
N LEU A 47 -3.34 25.96 -31.45
CA LEU A 47 -3.15 24.57 -31.88
C LEU A 47 -3.72 24.31 -33.28
N THR A 48 -4.90 24.84 -33.58
CA THR A 48 -5.56 24.65 -34.89
C THR A 48 -5.09 25.62 -35.97
N GLY A 49 -4.46 26.73 -35.57
CA GLY A 49 -4.07 27.82 -36.46
C GLY A 49 -5.26 28.63 -37.01
N LYS A 50 -6.49 28.38 -36.53
CA LYS A 50 -7.71 29.05 -36.99
C LYS A 50 -8.21 30.03 -35.92
N PRO A 51 -8.63 31.26 -36.28
CA PRO A 51 -9.24 32.19 -35.32
C PRO A 51 -10.60 31.65 -34.86
N LEU A 52 -10.86 31.67 -33.55
CA LEU A 52 -12.09 31.16 -32.94
C LEU A 52 -12.84 32.32 -32.27
N PRO A 53 -14.11 32.59 -32.65
CA PRO A 53 -14.87 33.69 -32.07
C PRO A 53 -15.13 33.44 -30.57
N LYS A 54 -14.91 34.46 -29.76
CA LYS A 54 -15.08 34.45 -28.30
C LYS A 54 -16.20 35.40 -27.91
N GLU A 55 -17.15 34.90 -27.12
CA GLU A 55 -18.23 35.69 -26.61
C GLU A 55 -17.75 36.60 -25.47
N ARG A 56 -18.15 37.88 -25.54
CA ARG A 56 -17.77 38.92 -24.58
C ARG A 56 -18.86 39.07 -23.52
N GLY A 57 -18.48 38.94 -22.26
CA GLY A 57 -19.35 39.06 -21.09
C GLY A 57 -18.73 38.36 -19.87
N SER A 58 -19.24 38.63 -18.68
CA SER A 58 -18.77 38.06 -17.40
C SER A 58 -19.81 37.16 -16.72
N THR A 59 -20.99 36.98 -17.32
CA THR A 59 -22.03 36.10 -16.75
C THR A 59 -21.71 34.63 -17.05
N ARG A 60 -22.24 33.71 -16.21
CA ARG A 60 -22.09 32.26 -16.38
C ARG A 60 -22.53 31.75 -17.76
N VAL A 61 -23.55 32.37 -18.36
CA VAL A 61 -24.04 32.01 -19.70
C VAL A 61 -22.99 32.27 -20.78
N HIS A 62 -22.29 33.41 -20.74
CA HIS A 62 -21.21 33.70 -21.70
C HIS A 62 -20.03 32.72 -21.53
N ALA A 63 -19.71 32.34 -20.29
CA ALA A 63 -18.69 31.33 -20.01
C ALA A 63 -19.08 29.96 -20.58
N LEU A 64 -20.33 29.53 -20.37
CA LEU A 64 -20.85 28.28 -20.89
C LEU A 64 -20.87 28.23 -22.41
N ASN A 65 -21.23 29.32 -23.09
CA ASN A 65 -21.18 29.40 -24.54
C ASN A 65 -19.74 29.27 -25.08
N ASN A 66 -18.78 29.93 -24.43
CA ASN A 66 -17.36 29.80 -24.81
C ASN A 66 -16.84 28.37 -24.58
N VAL A 67 -17.16 27.74 -23.45
CA VAL A 67 -16.74 26.35 -23.18
C VAL A 67 -17.44 25.37 -24.13
N ASN A 68 -18.74 25.51 -24.39
CA ASN A 68 -19.44 24.67 -25.37
C ASN A 68 -18.81 24.83 -26.76
N ARG A 69 -18.33 26.02 -27.11
CA ARG A 69 -17.56 26.23 -28.35
C ARG A 69 -16.23 25.48 -28.33
N VAL A 70 -15.51 25.45 -27.20
CA VAL A 70 -14.30 24.63 -27.03
C VAL A 70 -14.63 23.17 -27.32
N LEU A 71 -15.66 22.61 -26.68
CA LEU A 71 -16.09 21.22 -26.88
C LEU A 71 -16.46 20.93 -28.34
N GLN A 72 -17.15 21.87 -28.99
CA GLN A 72 -17.51 21.75 -30.42
C GLN A 72 -16.27 21.71 -31.32
N VAL A 73 -15.27 22.55 -31.05
CA VAL A 73 -14.00 22.56 -31.80
C VAL A 73 -13.23 21.27 -31.57
N LEU A 74 -13.24 20.72 -30.35
CA LEU A 74 -12.61 19.43 -30.06
C LEU A 74 -13.27 18.30 -30.85
N HIS A 75 -14.59 18.24 -30.86
CA HIS A 75 -15.34 17.25 -31.64
C HIS A 75 -15.06 17.37 -33.15
N GLN A 76 -15.00 18.60 -33.68
CA GLN A 76 -14.64 18.86 -35.09
C GLN A 76 -13.22 18.41 -35.48
N ASN A 77 -12.32 18.25 -34.50
CA ASN A 77 -10.96 17.75 -34.71
C ASN A 77 -10.81 16.28 -34.27
N ASN A 78 -11.91 15.52 -34.18
CA ASN A 78 -11.90 14.10 -33.81
C ASN A 78 -11.27 13.83 -32.42
N VAL A 79 -11.49 14.75 -31.47
CA VAL A 79 -11.18 14.50 -30.06
C VAL A 79 -12.45 14.00 -29.38
N GLU A 80 -12.47 12.70 -29.08
CA GLU A 80 -13.53 12.09 -28.29
C GLU A 80 -13.37 12.48 -26.82
N LEU A 81 -14.46 12.98 -26.23
CA LEU A 81 -14.52 13.35 -24.82
C LEU A 81 -15.57 12.45 -24.18
N VAL A 82 -15.16 11.71 -23.16
CA VAL A 82 -16.05 10.87 -22.36
C VAL A 82 -16.37 11.65 -21.09
N ASN A 83 -17.66 11.87 -20.82
CA ASN A 83 -18.18 12.47 -19.57
C ASN A 83 -17.59 13.85 -19.21
N ILE A 84 -17.39 14.73 -20.20
CA ILE A 84 -17.00 16.13 -19.97
C ILE A 84 -17.97 17.09 -20.64
N GLY A 85 -18.81 17.73 -19.84
CA GLY A 85 -19.77 18.76 -20.24
C GLY A 85 -19.24 20.19 -20.07
N GLY A 86 -19.95 21.14 -20.69
CA GLY A 86 -19.57 22.56 -20.61
C GLY A 86 -19.76 23.15 -19.21
N THR A 87 -20.73 22.64 -18.45
CA THR A 87 -21.02 23.05 -17.07
C THR A 87 -19.88 22.71 -16.13
N ASP A 88 -19.24 21.56 -16.32
CA ASP A 88 -18.17 21.06 -15.45
C ASP A 88 -16.98 22.01 -15.40
N ILE A 89 -16.61 22.58 -16.55
CA ILE A 89 -15.48 23.51 -16.67
C ILE A 89 -15.84 24.88 -16.12
N VAL A 90 -17.05 25.37 -16.39
CA VAL A 90 -17.51 26.69 -15.92
C VAL A 90 -17.67 26.70 -14.41
N ASP A 91 -18.19 25.62 -13.83
CA ASP A 91 -18.41 25.50 -12.39
C ASP A 91 -17.09 25.17 -11.66
N GLY A 92 -16.10 24.64 -12.39
CA GLY A 92 -14.72 24.49 -11.94
C GLY A 92 -14.40 23.14 -11.34
N ASN A 93 -14.96 22.07 -11.90
CA ASN A 93 -14.59 20.72 -11.54
C ASN A 93 -13.12 20.46 -11.92
N HIS A 94 -12.26 20.33 -10.92
CA HIS A 94 -10.81 20.19 -11.13
C HIS A 94 -10.45 18.92 -11.92
N LYS A 95 -11.09 17.78 -11.60
CA LYS A 95 -10.82 16.49 -12.27
C LYS A 95 -11.19 16.54 -13.75
N LEU A 96 -12.39 17.04 -14.06
CA LEU A 96 -12.86 17.13 -15.45
C LEU A 96 -12.11 18.21 -16.25
N THR A 97 -11.67 19.29 -15.61
CA THR A 97 -10.78 20.28 -16.24
C THR A 97 -9.43 19.67 -16.60
N LEU A 98 -8.82 18.88 -15.72
CA LEU A 98 -7.59 18.14 -16.02
C LEU A 98 -7.82 17.09 -17.12
N GLY A 99 -8.97 16.40 -17.10
CA GLY A 99 -9.39 15.45 -18.13
C GLY A 99 -9.47 16.10 -19.51
N LEU A 100 -10.13 17.26 -19.61
CA LEU A 100 -10.25 18.03 -20.85
C LEU A 100 -8.89 18.44 -21.39
N LEU A 101 -8.03 18.99 -20.53
CA LEU A 101 -6.68 19.40 -20.90
C LEU A 101 -5.82 18.22 -21.35
N TRP A 102 -5.95 17.07 -20.68
CA TRP A 102 -5.27 15.86 -21.10
C TRP A 102 -5.71 15.40 -22.49
N SER A 103 -7.02 15.42 -22.81
CA SER A 103 -7.50 15.08 -24.15
C SER A 103 -6.93 16.00 -25.23
N ILE A 104 -6.80 17.30 -24.93
CA ILE A 104 -6.15 18.28 -25.81
C ILE A 104 -4.65 17.95 -25.99
N ILE A 105 -3.94 17.69 -24.90
CA ILE A 105 -2.50 17.36 -24.92
C ILE A 105 -2.27 16.05 -25.68
N LEU A 106 -3.07 15.01 -25.41
CA LEU A 106 -2.98 13.71 -26.06
C LEU A 106 -3.16 13.83 -27.57
N HIS A 107 -4.10 14.65 -28.03
CA HIS A 107 -4.34 14.84 -29.46
C HIS A 107 -3.22 15.65 -30.13
N TRP A 108 -2.99 16.90 -29.70
CA TRP A 108 -2.09 17.84 -30.40
C TRP A 108 -0.62 17.75 -30.04
N GLN A 109 -0.26 17.20 -28.88
CA GLN A 109 1.14 17.00 -28.52
C GLN A 109 1.57 15.55 -28.74
N VAL A 110 0.80 14.57 -28.28
CA VAL A 110 1.24 13.17 -28.33
C VAL A 110 0.97 12.56 -29.70
N LYS A 111 -0.31 12.44 -30.10
CA LYS A 111 -0.70 11.81 -31.36
C LYS A 111 -0.16 12.58 -32.57
N ASP A 112 -0.27 13.90 -32.60
CA ASP A 112 0.21 14.72 -33.72
C ASP A 112 1.73 14.64 -33.93
N VAL A 113 2.55 14.64 -32.86
CA VAL A 113 4.02 14.52 -32.99
C VAL A 113 4.45 13.16 -33.54
N MET A 114 3.64 12.12 -33.27
CA MET A 114 3.88 10.74 -33.68
C MET A 114 3.14 10.34 -34.96
N LYS A 115 2.30 11.21 -35.52
CA LYS A 115 1.39 10.91 -36.64
C LYS A 115 2.06 10.18 -37.79
N ASN A 116 3.22 10.68 -38.24
CA ASN A 116 3.96 10.07 -39.36
C ASN A 116 4.47 8.66 -39.00
N ILE A 117 4.93 8.45 -37.77
CA ILE A 117 5.44 7.14 -37.32
C ILE A 117 4.30 6.17 -37.08
N MET A 118 3.18 6.65 -36.55
CA MET A 118 1.96 5.87 -36.41
C MET A 118 1.44 5.40 -37.77
N SER A 119 1.50 6.24 -38.80
CA SER A 119 1.13 5.84 -40.17
C SER A 119 2.15 4.88 -40.79
N ASP A 120 3.45 5.17 -40.66
CA ASP A 120 4.52 4.38 -41.27
C ASP A 120 4.61 2.97 -40.66
N LEU A 121 4.37 2.85 -39.35
CA LEU A 121 4.40 1.57 -38.62
C LEU A 121 3.03 0.91 -38.47
N GLN A 122 1.95 1.54 -38.97
CA GLN A 122 0.55 1.12 -38.75
C GLN A 122 0.23 0.84 -37.26
N GLN A 123 0.80 1.62 -36.34
CA GLN A 123 0.59 1.49 -34.90
C GLN A 123 -0.17 2.69 -34.34
N THR A 124 -1.33 2.45 -33.74
CA THR A 124 -2.19 3.51 -33.18
C THR A 124 -1.87 3.82 -31.71
N ASN A 125 -1.09 2.97 -31.04
CA ASN A 125 -0.77 3.11 -29.62
C ASN A 125 0.51 3.95 -29.41
N SER A 126 0.31 5.24 -29.07
CA SER A 126 1.40 6.18 -28.77
C SER A 126 2.32 5.74 -27.63
N GLU A 127 1.78 5.04 -26.63
CA GLU A 127 2.56 4.59 -25.47
C GLU A 127 3.56 3.50 -25.86
N LYS A 128 3.14 2.56 -26.70
CA LYS A 128 4.03 1.50 -27.21
C LYS A 128 5.19 2.10 -28.02
N ILE A 129 4.88 3.06 -28.91
CA ILE A 129 5.88 3.74 -29.73
C ILE A 129 6.90 4.47 -28.85
N LEU A 130 6.43 5.23 -27.84
CA LEU A 130 7.32 5.92 -26.90
C LEU A 130 8.16 4.95 -26.08
N LEU A 131 7.56 3.90 -25.53
CA LEU A 131 8.25 2.96 -24.65
C LEU A 131 9.31 2.19 -25.44
N SER A 132 8.99 1.81 -26.67
CA SER A 132 9.91 1.19 -27.62
C SER A 132 11.10 2.10 -27.93
N TRP A 133 10.84 3.37 -28.29
CA TRP A 133 11.87 4.37 -28.56
C TRP A 133 12.81 4.60 -27.36
N VAL A 134 12.24 4.73 -26.16
CA VAL A 134 13.03 4.91 -24.94
C VAL A 134 13.90 3.68 -24.69
N ARG A 135 13.31 2.47 -24.71
CA ARG A 135 14.06 1.24 -24.44
C ARG A 135 15.21 1.03 -25.42
N GLN A 136 14.98 1.32 -26.70
CA GLN A 136 16.03 1.31 -27.70
C GLN A 136 17.14 2.34 -27.38
N SER A 137 16.76 3.53 -26.94
CA SER A 137 17.69 4.59 -26.56
C SER A 137 18.49 4.25 -25.28
N THR A 138 17.90 3.53 -24.33
CA THR A 138 18.52 3.20 -23.04
C THR A 138 19.22 1.84 -23.02
N ARG A 139 19.03 0.99 -24.03
CA ARG A 139 19.63 -0.36 -24.14
C ARG A 139 21.15 -0.44 -23.85
N PRO A 140 21.98 0.55 -24.24
CA PRO A 140 23.43 0.51 -23.95
C PRO A 140 23.80 0.74 -22.47
N TYR A 141 22.85 1.18 -21.63
CA TYR A 141 23.10 1.55 -20.24
C TYR A 141 22.58 0.45 -19.31
N SER A 142 23.48 -0.42 -18.84
CA SER A 142 23.14 -1.59 -18.02
C SER A 142 22.41 -1.26 -16.70
N GLN A 143 22.54 -0.02 -16.20
CA GLN A 143 21.89 0.45 -14.99
C GLN A 143 20.47 0.97 -15.23
N VAL A 144 20.00 1.02 -16.47
CA VAL A 144 18.73 1.62 -16.86
C VAL A 144 17.85 0.58 -17.53
N ASN A 145 16.73 0.25 -16.89
CA ASN A 145 15.71 -0.62 -17.46
C ASN A 145 14.35 0.07 -17.38
N VAL A 146 13.82 0.47 -18.54
CA VAL A 146 12.54 1.17 -18.62
C VAL A 146 11.44 0.17 -18.95
N LEU A 147 10.49 0.00 -18.03
CA LEU A 147 9.36 -0.92 -18.16
C LEU A 147 8.01 -0.18 -18.19
N ASN A 148 7.94 1.02 -17.64
CA ASN A 148 6.71 1.81 -17.54
C ASN A 148 7.00 3.32 -17.67
N PHE A 149 5.94 4.13 -17.61
CA PHE A 149 6.00 5.60 -17.61
C PHE A 149 5.85 6.21 -16.21
N THR A 150 6.09 5.42 -15.16
CA THR A 150 5.99 5.87 -13.76
C THR A 150 7.31 5.59 -13.04
N THR A 151 7.42 4.46 -12.34
CA THR A 151 8.55 4.13 -11.46
C THR A 151 9.89 4.01 -12.18
N SER A 152 9.91 3.62 -13.46
CA SER A 152 11.14 3.55 -14.27
C SER A 152 11.85 4.89 -14.47
N TRP A 153 11.20 6.01 -14.14
CA TRP A 153 11.71 7.36 -14.35
C TRP A 153 12.07 8.09 -13.04
N ALA A 154 11.69 7.53 -11.90
CA ALA A 154 11.80 8.18 -10.59
C ALA A 154 13.25 8.47 -10.17
N ASP A 155 14.21 7.65 -10.61
CA ASP A 155 15.62 7.77 -10.25
C ASP A 155 16.43 8.74 -11.13
N GLY A 156 15.79 9.30 -12.17
CA GLY A 156 16.37 10.24 -13.13
C GLY A 156 17.37 9.67 -14.13
N LEU A 157 17.74 8.38 -14.05
CA LEU A 157 18.73 7.80 -14.96
C LEU A 157 18.19 7.66 -16.38
N ALA A 158 16.93 7.26 -16.53
CA ALA A 158 16.30 7.07 -17.84
C ALA A 158 16.29 8.37 -18.68
N PHE A 159 15.95 9.52 -18.08
CA PHE A 159 15.99 10.82 -18.79
C PHE A 159 17.39 11.18 -19.26
N ASN A 160 18.40 11.00 -18.41
CA ASN A 160 19.78 11.27 -18.80
C ASN A 160 20.27 10.28 -19.87
N ALA A 161 19.88 9.01 -19.81
CA ALA A 161 20.30 7.98 -20.77
C ALA A 161 19.78 8.29 -22.17
N VAL A 162 18.52 8.71 -22.29
CA VAL A 162 17.91 9.13 -23.55
C VAL A 162 18.69 10.32 -24.14
N ILE A 163 18.96 11.36 -23.34
CA ILE A 163 19.69 12.54 -23.82
C ILE A 163 21.14 12.16 -24.22
N HIS A 164 21.85 11.43 -23.37
CA HIS A 164 23.24 11.04 -23.61
C HIS A 164 23.39 10.10 -24.82
N ARG A 165 22.40 9.25 -25.10
CA ARG A 165 22.42 8.36 -26.28
C ARG A 165 22.47 9.16 -27.58
N HIS A 166 21.64 10.20 -27.68
CA HIS A 166 21.51 11.00 -28.89
C HIS A 166 22.52 12.16 -28.95
N LYS A 167 23.04 12.57 -27.80
CA LYS A 167 23.99 13.70 -27.62
C LYS A 167 25.06 13.39 -26.56
N PRO A 168 25.96 12.40 -26.81
CA PRO A 168 26.96 11.96 -25.83
C PRO A 168 27.99 13.05 -25.49
N GLU A 169 28.13 14.08 -26.32
CA GLU A 169 29.07 15.18 -26.12
C GLU A 169 28.63 16.17 -25.03
N LEU A 170 27.36 16.17 -24.60
CA LEU A 170 26.83 17.18 -23.69
C LEU A 170 27.29 16.97 -22.24
N PHE A 171 27.50 15.73 -21.81
CA PHE A 171 27.93 15.41 -20.45
C PHE A 171 28.49 13.99 -20.36
N SER A 172 29.19 13.69 -19.25
CA SER A 172 29.77 12.36 -19.01
C SER A 172 28.82 11.51 -18.17
N TRP A 173 28.51 10.29 -18.64
CA TRP A 173 27.66 9.33 -17.94
C TRP A 173 28.13 8.99 -16.51
N ASP A 174 29.45 8.89 -16.31
CA ASP A 174 30.05 8.57 -15.00
C ASP A 174 29.75 9.61 -13.91
N LYS A 175 29.49 10.86 -14.32
CA LYS A 175 29.10 11.92 -13.39
C LYS A 175 27.64 11.76 -12.97
N VAL A 176 26.76 11.38 -13.90
CA VAL A 176 25.32 11.24 -13.66
C VAL A 176 25.02 10.09 -12.68
N ILE A 177 25.71 8.96 -12.81
CA ILE A 177 25.51 7.80 -11.91
C ILE A 177 25.80 8.17 -10.44
N LYS A 178 26.71 9.12 -10.19
CA LYS A 178 27.11 9.52 -8.83
C LYS A 178 26.18 10.54 -8.17
N MET A 179 25.29 11.17 -8.94
CA MET A 179 24.32 12.15 -8.46
C MET A 179 23.13 11.46 -7.77
N SER A 180 22.46 12.18 -6.88
CA SER A 180 21.17 11.75 -6.31
C SER A 180 20.03 11.82 -7.35
N PRO A 181 18.89 11.14 -7.14
CA PRO A 181 17.75 11.18 -8.07
C PRO A 181 17.29 12.59 -8.46
N VAL A 182 17.11 13.47 -7.47
CA VAL A 182 16.68 14.87 -7.69
C VAL A 182 17.70 15.64 -8.51
N GLU A 183 18.99 15.49 -8.21
CA GLU A 183 20.08 16.12 -8.97
C GLU A 183 20.16 15.60 -10.41
N ARG A 184 19.94 14.31 -10.64
CA ARG A 184 19.90 13.73 -11.99
C ARG A 184 18.74 14.28 -12.81
N LEU A 185 17.56 14.42 -12.20
CA LEU A 185 16.38 14.98 -12.85
C LEU A 185 16.58 16.46 -13.20
N GLU A 186 17.07 17.26 -12.25
CA GLU A 186 17.38 18.67 -12.48
C GLU A 186 18.46 18.85 -13.55
N HIS A 187 19.48 17.97 -13.54
CA HIS A 187 20.50 17.93 -14.58
C HIS A 187 19.89 17.65 -15.96
N ALA A 188 19.09 16.58 -16.10
CA ALA A 188 18.45 16.23 -17.37
C ALA A 188 17.57 17.36 -17.90
N PHE A 189 16.74 17.96 -17.04
CA PHE A 189 15.83 19.03 -17.42
C PHE A 189 16.56 20.33 -17.77
N SER A 190 17.67 20.62 -17.08
CA SER A 190 18.53 21.77 -17.41
C SER A 190 19.25 21.60 -18.74
N ILE A 191 19.79 20.41 -19.01
CA ILE A 191 20.44 20.12 -20.30
C ILE A 191 19.42 20.18 -21.44
N ALA A 192 18.25 19.59 -21.27
CA ALA A 192 17.17 19.62 -22.26
C ALA A 192 16.72 21.07 -22.56
N LYS A 193 16.60 21.93 -21.54
CA LYS A 193 16.27 23.34 -21.76
C LYS A 193 17.38 24.11 -22.47
N ASN A 194 18.60 24.00 -22.00
CA ASN A 194 19.72 24.83 -22.48
C ASN A 194 20.22 24.40 -23.86
N HIS A 195 20.14 23.11 -24.20
CA HIS A 195 20.73 22.56 -25.42
C HIS A 195 19.71 22.01 -26.42
N LEU A 196 18.52 21.59 -25.98
CA LEU A 196 17.47 21.05 -26.85
C LEU A 196 16.26 21.99 -26.99
N GLY A 197 16.22 23.12 -26.26
CA GLY A 197 15.12 24.07 -26.30
C GLY A 197 13.80 23.54 -25.71
N ILE A 198 13.86 22.52 -24.87
CA ILE A 198 12.68 21.91 -24.22
C ILE A 198 12.42 22.62 -22.89
N GLU A 199 11.23 23.19 -22.71
CA GLU A 199 10.88 23.83 -21.43
C GLU A 199 10.80 22.83 -20.28
N LYS A 200 11.16 23.27 -19.08
CA LYS A 200 11.08 22.45 -17.85
C LYS A 200 9.63 22.29 -17.40
N LEU A 201 8.92 21.32 -17.99
CA LEU A 201 7.52 21.04 -17.64
C LEU A 201 7.40 20.33 -16.29
N LEU A 202 8.37 19.48 -15.95
CA LEU A 202 8.41 18.71 -14.71
C LEU A 202 9.33 19.37 -13.68
N ASP A 203 8.93 19.34 -12.41
CA ASP A 203 9.82 19.67 -11.30
C ASP A 203 10.53 18.39 -10.81
N PRO A 204 11.83 18.43 -10.52
CA PRO A 204 12.59 17.26 -10.07
C PRO A 204 11.99 16.56 -8.85
N GLU A 205 11.46 17.31 -7.89
CA GLU A 205 10.85 16.78 -6.66
C GLU A 205 9.53 16.06 -6.92
N ASP A 206 8.77 16.50 -7.93
CA ASP A 206 7.48 15.89 -8.31
C ASP A 206 7.68 14.56 -9.07
N VAL A 207 8.91 14.29 -9.54
CA VAL A 207 9.28 13.05 -10.24
C VAL A 207 10.10 12.10 -9.35
N ALA A 208 10.90 12.61 -8.41
CA ALA A 208 11.69 11.80 -7.49
C ALA A 208 10.86 11.21 -6.33
N VAL A 209 9.70 10.64 -6.64
CA VAL A 209 8.73 10.06 -5.71
C VAL A 209 8.50 8.58 -6.03
N GLN A 210 7.83 7.83 -5.14
CA GLN A 210 7.59 6.39 -5.33
C GLN A 210 6.77 6.09 -6.58
N LEU A 211 5.77 6.93 -6.89
CA LEU A 211 4.90 6.78 -8.04
C LEU A 211 4.73 8.10 -8.80
N PRO A 212 5.60 8.39 -9.79
CA PRO A 212 5.48 9.60 -10.60
C PRO A 212 4.25 9.55 -11.52
N ASP A 213 3.63 10.71 -11.76
CA ASP A 213 2.44 10.80 -12.61
C ASP A 213 2.73 10.42 -14.08
N LYS A 214 2.07 9.35 -14.54
CA LYS A 214 2.21 8.79 -15.90
C LYS A 214 2.04 9.83 -17.01
N LYS A 215 1.00 10.66 -16.91
CA LYS A 215 0.63 11.63 -17.96
C LYS A 215 1.70 12.71 -18.11
N SER A 216 2.21 13.20 -16.98
CA SER A 216 3.24 14.23 -16.93
C SER A 216 4.58 13.71 -17.49
N ILE A 217 4.94 12.45 -17.20
CA ILE A 217 6.12 11.79 -17.79
C ILE A 217 5.96 11.63 -19.31
N ILE A 218 4.84 11.10 -19.79
CA ILE A 218 4.57 10.95 -21.23
C ILE A 218 4.65 12.30 -21.95
N MET A 219 4.11 13.36 -21.35
CA MET A 219 4.13 14.70 -21.94
C MET A 219 5.55 15.24 -22.11
N TYR A 220 6.42 15.04 -21.11
CA TYR A 220 7.81 15.48 -21.21
C TYR A 220 8.62 14.62 -22.20
N LEU A 221 8.41 13.29 -22.19
CA LEU A 221 9.05 12.38 -23.14
C LEU A 221 8.68 12.66 -24.59
N THR A 222 7.41 13.01 -24.84
CA THR A 222 6.96 13.42 -26.16
C THR A 222 7.71 14.66 -26.65
N SER A 223 8.04 15.59 -25.74
CA SER A 223 8.83 16.79 -26.07
C SER A 223 10.29 16.43 -26.43
N LEU A 224 10.87 15.43 -25.75
CA LEU A 224 12.18 14.87 -26.12
C LEU A 224 12.12 14.14 -27.48
N PHE A 225 11.08 13.34 -27.69
CA PHE A 225 10.84 12.60 -28.93
C PHE A 225 10.63 13.53 -30.14
N GLU A 226 10.04 14.71 -29.94
CA GLU A 226 9.82 15.69 -31.00
C GLU A 226 11.14 16.21 -31.60
N VAL A 227 12.17 16.41 -30.76
CA VAL A 227 13.44 17.07 -31.14
C VAL A 227 14.61 16.10 -31.33
N LEU A 228 14.49 14.86 -30.87
CA LEU A 228 15.52 13.83 -31.00
C LEU A 228 15.21 12.86 -32.16
N PRO A 229 16.22 12.13 -32.69
CA PRO A 229 16.02 11.15 -33.75
C PRO A 229 14.94 10.11 -33.41
N LYS A 230 13.94 10.01 -34.29
CA LYS A 230 12.77 9.14 -34.12
C LYS A 230 12.99 7.77 -34.78
N GLN A 231 13.87 6.96 -34.23
CA GLN A 231 14.15 5.60 -34.71
C GLN A 231 13.31 4.61 -33.90
N VAL A 232 12.30 3.99 -34.52
CA VAL A 232 11.46 2.95 -33.92
C VAL A 232 11.12 1.95 -35.02
N THR A 233 11.33 0.66 -34.77
CA THR A 233 10.95 -0.41 -35.71
C THR A 233 9.80 -1.25 -35.16
N MET A 234 9.14 -2.01 -36.03
CA MET A 234 8.05 -2.90 -35.60
C MET A 234 8.54 -4.05 -34.69
N GLU A 235 9.80 -4.46 -34.85
CA GLU A 235 10.46 -5.44 -33.97
C GLU A 235 10.65 -4.88 -32.55
N ASP A 236 11.08 -3.62 -32.44
CA ASP A 236 11.23 -2.94 -31.15
C ASP A 236 9.86 -2.77 -30.44
N ILE A 237 8.75 -2.66 -31.19
CA ILE A 237 7.39 -2.55 -30.63
C ILE A 237 6.91 -3.93 -30.14
N ARG A 238 7.19 -5.01 -30.90
CA ARG A 238 6.87 -6.38 -30.48
C ARG A 238 7.64 -6.78 -29.21
N GLU A 239 8.88 -6.33 -29.05
CA GLU A 239 9.64 -6.54 -27.79
C GLU A 239 8.87 -5.98 -26.58
N VAL A 240 8.30 -4.76 -26.71
CA VAL A 240 7.52 -4.12 -25.65
C VAL A 240 6.26 -4.92 -25.29
N GLU A 241 5.63 -5.57 -26.26
CA GLU A 241 4.42 -6.37 -26.03
C GLU A 241 4.70 -7.68 -25.31
N THR A 242 5.92 -8.20 -25.42
CA THR A 242 6.40 -9.38 -24.69
C THR A 242 6.95 -9.05 -23.30
N LEU A 243 6.98 -7.78 -22.89
CA LEU A 243 7.42 -7.40 -21.54
C LEU A 243 6.42 -7.91 -20.49
N PRO A 244 6.90 -8.34 -19.30
CA PRO A 244 6.03 -8.77 -18.22
C PRO A 244 5.05 -7.67 -17.85
N ARG A 245 3.73 -7.92 -17.96
CA ARG A 245 2.68 -7.03 -17.45
C ARG A 245 2.61 -7.11 -15.92
N ARG A 246 3.66 -6.68 -15.22
CA ARG A 246 3.62 -6.50 -13.76
C ARG A 246 3.44 -5.02 -13.42
N TYR A 247 2.17 -4.59 -13.41
CA TYR A 247 1.75 -3.44 -12.60
C TYR A 247 0.24 -3.50 -12.38
N LYS A 248 -0.19 -4.36 -11.43
CA LYS A 248 -1.42 -4.15 -10.67
C LYS A 248 -0.99 -4.01 -9.21
N GLN A 249 -1.30 -2.84 -8.64
CA GLN A 249 -1.60 -2.62 -7.22
C GLN A 249 -0.44 -2.60 -6.22
N GLU A 250 0.02 -1.38 -5.90
CA GLU A 250 0.53 -0.99 -4.58
C GLU A 250 0.38 0.55 -4.47
N CYS A 251 -0.70 0.99 -3.81
CA CYS A 251 -1.00 2.31 -3.20
C CYS A 251 -2.48 2.70 -3.37
N GLU A 252 -3.39 2.00 -2.70
CA GLU A 252 -4.37 2.54 -1.73
C GLU A 252 -4.95 1.35 -0.95
N ASP A 253 -5.49 1.64 0.23
CA ASP A 253 -5.44 0.84 1.46
C ASP A 253 -6.11 -0.55 1.49
N GLY A 254 -5.60 -1.38 2.41
CA GLY A 254 -6.39 -2.17 3.36
C GLY A 254 -7.47 -3.11 2.84
N GLU A 255 -7.11 -4.40 2.77
CA GLU A 255 -7.99 -5.58 2.89
C GLU A 255 -9.26 -5.65 2.03
N PHE A 256 -9.18 -6.31 0.87
CA PHE A 256 -10.13 -7.34 0.44
C PHE A 256 -9.39 -8.34 -0.46
N ASN A 257 -9.42 -9.61 -0.08
CA ASN A 257 -8.72 -10.71 -0.73
C ASN A 257 -9.76 -11.51 -1.54
N MET A 258 -9.71 -11.44 -2.87
CA MET A 258 -10.42 -12.35 -3.75
C MET A 258 -9.37 -13.04 -4.64
N GLN A 259 -9.20 -14.34 -4.40
CA GLN A 259 -8.30 -15.22 -5.13
C GLN A 259 -8.87 -15.48 -6.52
N GLN A 260 -8.24 -14.90 -7.54
CA GLN A 260 -8.44 -15.33 -8.92
C GLN A 260 -7.30 -16.29 -9.29
N VAL A 261 -7.65 -17.56 -9.38
CA VAL A 261 -6.82 -18.63 -9.93
C VAL A 261 -6.82 -18.47 -11.45
N SER A 262 -5.67 -18.11 -12.02
CA SER A 262 -5.43 -18.25 -13.47
C SER A 262 -4.68 -19.56 -13.69
N LEU A 263 -5.39 -20.55 -14.22
CA LEU A 263 -4.80 -21.72 -14.85
C LEU A 263 -4.19 -21.27 -16.19
N GLU A 264 -2.88 -21.49 -16.35
CA GLU A 264 -2.20 -21.42 -17.64
C GLU A 264 -2.41 -22.75 -18.38
N GLU A 265 -3.18 -22.72 -19.47
CA GLU A 265 -2.95 -23.61 -20.61
C GLU A 265 -1.99 -22.91 -21.56
N GLU A 266 -0.72 -23.29 -21.55
CA GLU A 266 0.18 -23.07 -22.68
C GLU A 266 -0.08 -24.15 -23.73
N GLN A 267 -0.67 -23.78 -24.86
CA GLN A 267 -0.30 -24.34 -26.16
C GLN A 267 -0.62 -23.34 -27.28
N GLY A 268 0.44 -22.68 -27.76
CA GLY A 268 0.63 -22.14 -29.12
C GLY A 268 -0.53 -21.37 -29.77
N SER A 269 -0.64 -20.06 -29.49
CA SER A 269 -1.46 -19.16 -30.30
C SER A 269 -0.59 -18.15 -31.05
N SER A 270 -0.52 -18.34 -32.36
CA SER A 270 -0.05 -17.36 -33.33
C SER A 270 -1.05 -16.21 -33.43
N ARG A 271 -0.73 -15.16 -32.68
CA ARG A 271 -1.09 -13.75 -32.85
C ARG A 271 -1.63 -13.38 -34.26
N ALA A 272 -2.93 -13.12 -34.36
CA ALA A 272 -3.55 -12.41 -35.48
C ALA A 272 -3.47 -10.89 -35.24
N GLU A 273 -2.67 -10.21 -36.08
CA GLU A 273 -2.71 -8.76 -36.25
C GLU A 273 -3.87 -8.42 -37.21
N THR A 274 -4.67 -7.41 -36.92
CA THR A 274 -5.63 -6.84 -37.89
C THR A 274 -4.91 -5.85 -38.82
N PRO A 275 -4.98 -6.02 -40.16
CA PRO A 275 -4.63 -4.96 -41.10
C PRO A 275 -5.88 -4.42 -41.79
N SER A 276 -6.19 -3.15 -41.54
CA SER A 276 -6.96 -2.34 -42.48
C SER A 276 -6.03 -1.90 -43.61
N THR A 277 -5.82 -2.78 -44.59
CA THR A 277 -5.46 -2.43 -45.97
C THR A 277 -5.64 -3.68 -46.83
N VAL A 278 -6.41 -3.56 -47.91
CA VAL A 278 -6.69 -4.63 -48.87
C VAL A 278 -5.39 -5.07 -49.54
N THR A 279 -4.77 -6.10 -49.00
CA THR A 279 -4.00 -7.07 -49.77
C THR A 279 -4.81 -8.35 -49.75
N GLU A 280 -5.33 -8.73 -50.91
CA GLU A 280 -5.90 -10.05 -51.18
C GLU A 280 -4.82 -11.10 -50.82
N VAL A 281 -4.87 -11.59 -49.59
CA VAL A 281 -4.21 -12.83 -49.21
C VAL A 281 -5.26 -13.88 -49.48
N ASP A 282 -5.02 -14.75 -50.46
CA ASP A 282 -5.86 -15.92 -50.72
C ASP A 282 -6.01 -16.69 -49.41
N MET A 283 -7.19 -16.60 -48.82
CA MET A 283 -7.60 -17.34 -47.64
C MET A 283 -8.14 -18.67 -48.15
N ASP A 284 -7.51 -19.76 -47.74
CA ASP A 284 -7.91 -21.10 -48.14
C ASP A 284 -9.00 -21.67 -47.21
N LEU A 285 -9.69 -22.70 -47.67
CA LEU A 285 -10.79 -23.33 -46.93
C LEU A 285 -10.31 -23.88 -45.56
N ASP A 286 -9.08 -24.38 -45.50
CA ASP A 286 -8.49 -24.98 -44.30
C ASP A 286 -8.28 -23.92 -43.20
N SER A 287 -7.77 -22.73 -43.53
CA SER A 287 -7.59 -21.64 -42.56
C SER A 287 -8.91 -21.08 -42.04
N TYR A 288 -9.97 -21.05 -42.87
CA TYR A 288 -11.31 -20.71 -42.41
C TYR A 288 -11.86 -21.75 -41.42
N GLN A 289 -11.72 -23.04 -41.73
CA GLN A 289 -12.20 -24.11 -40.85
C GLN A 289 -11.51 -24.08 -39.49
N VAL A 290 -10.19 -23.88 -39.43
CA VAL A 290 -9.46 -23.74 -38.17
C VAL A 290 -9.95 -22.54 -37.35
N ALA A 291 -10.10 -21.37 -37.98
CA ALA A 291 -10.60 -20.18 -37.29
C ALA A 291 -12.05 -20.33 -36.80
N LEU A 292 -12.90 -21.01 -37.57
CA LEU A 292 -14.28 -21.30 -37.19
C LEU A 292 -14.34 -22.28 -36.00
N GLU A 293 -13.54 -23.35 -36.01
CA GLU A 293 -13.47 -24.32 -34.93
C GLU A 293 -13.00 -23.68 -33.61
N GLU A 294 -11.98 -22.81 -33.66
CA GLU A 294 -11.52 -22.05 -32.50
C GLU A 294 -12.65 -21.20 -31.89
N VAL A 295 -13.36 -20.44 -32.72
CA VAL A 295 -14.46 -19.58 -32.26
C VAL A 295 -15.64 -20.40 -31.73
N LEU A 296 -16.00 -21.51 -32.38
CA LEU A 296 -17.10 -22.37 -31.91
C LEU A 296 -16.76 -23.10 -30.62
N THR A 297 -15.50 -23.49 -30.43
CA THR A 297 -15.00 -24.14 -29.20
C THR A 297 -15.06 -23.17 -28.02
N TRP A 298 -14.60 -21.94 -28.24
CA TRP A 298 -14.74 -20.87 -27.26
C TRP A 298 -16.22 -20.56 -26.96
N LEU A 299 -17.06 -20.44 -28.00
CA LEU A 299 -18.49 -20.12 -27.83
C LEU A 299 -19.23 -21.19 -27.02
N LEU A 300 -18.91 -22.48 -27.22
CA LEU A 300 -19.42 -23.57 -26.37
C LEU A 300 -19.02 -23.38 -24.91
N SER A 301 -17.75 -23.09 -24.65
CA SER A 301 -17.25 -22.84 -23.29
C SER A 301 -17.93 -21.63 -22.64
N ALA A 302 -18.17 -20.56 -23.41
CA ALA A 302 -18.82 -19.35 -22.91
C ALA A 302 -20.31 -19.57 -22.62
N GLU A 303 -21.01 -20.34 -23.46
CA GLU A 303 -22.41 -20.74 -23.22
C GLU A 303 -22.54 -21.61 -21.95
N ASP A 304 -21.63 -22.54 -21.72
CA ASP A 304 -21.64 -23.37 -20.51
C ASP A 304 -21.29 -22.54 -19.26
N ALA A 305 -20.29 -21.66 -19.34
CA ALA A 305 -19.95 -20.74 -18.26
C ALA A 305 -21.11 -19.81 -17.90
N PHE A 306 -21.91 -19.37 -18.88
CA PHE A 306 -23.11 -18.56 -18.63
C PHE A 306 -24.21 -19.36 -17.94
N ARG A 307 -24.43 -20.63 -18.35
CA ARG A 307 -25.42 -21.53 -17.73
C ARG A 307 -25.08 -21.91 -16.30
N GLU A 308 -23.79 -21.95 -15.96
CA GLU A 308 -23.31 -22.23 -14.60
C GLU A 308 -23.50 -21.03 -13.64
N GLN A 309 -23.79 -19.82 -14.13
CA GLN A 309 -24.02 -18.67 -13.26
C GLN A 309 -25.31 -18.80 -12.45
N GLU A 310 -25.21 -18.61 -11.14
CA GLU A 310 -26.33 -18.74 -10.19
C GLU A 310 -27.44 -17.68 -10.38
N GLU A 311 -28.61 -17.89 -9.78
CA GLU A 311 -29.69 -16.88 -9.77
C GLU A 311 -29.29 -15.62 -8.98
N ILE A 312 -29.82 -14.46 -9.36
CA ILE A 312 -29.49 -13.17 -8.72
C ILE A 312 -29.93 -13.19 -7.25
N SER A 313 -28.99 -12.93 -6.34
CA SER A 313 -29.25 -12.91 -4.90
C SER A 313 -30.03 -11.66 -4.45
N GLY A 314 -30.57 -11.72 -3.23
CA GLY A 314 -31.16 -10.57 -2.52
C GLY A 314 -30.21 -9.92 -1.51
N ASP A 315 -28.98 -10.42 -1.37
CA ASP A 315 -27.95 -9.83 -0.50
C ASP A 315 -27.01 -8.89 -1.29
N VAL A 316 -26.66 -7.75 -0.69
CA VAL A 316 -25.85 -6.72 -1.37
C VAL A 316 -24.45 -7.21 -1.72
N GLU A 317 -23.80 -7.98 -0.84
CA GLU A 317 -22.44 -8.44 -1.08
C GLU A 317 -22.41 -9.60 -2.09
N GLU A 318 -23.38 -10.51 -2.01
CA GLU A 318 -23.54 -11.57 -3.02
C GLU A 318 -23.84 -11.00 -4.40
N VAL A 319 -24.72 -10.00 -4.51
CA VAL A 319 -25.04 -9.34 -5.79
C VAL A 319 -23.82 -8.58 -6.35
N LYS A 320 -22.98 -7.97 -5.50
CA LYS A 320 -21.72 -7.34 -5.95
C LYS A 320 -20.75 -8.36 -6.56
N GLU A 321 -20.61 -9.52 -5.93
CA GLU A 321 -19.76 -10.61 -6.44
C GLU A 321 -20.30 -11.16 -7.75
N GLN A 322 -21.62 -11.40 -7.83
CA GLN A 322 -22.30 -11.82 -9.05
C GLN A 322 -22.15 -10.78 -10.18
N PHE A 323 -22.26 -9.48 -9.85
CA PHE A 323 -22.04 -8.39 -10.79
C PHE A 323 -20.59 -8.38 -11.31
N SER A 324 -19.59 -8.46 -10.43
CA SER A 324 -18.17 -8.44 -10.83
C SER A 324 -17.80 -9.66 -11.67
N THR A 325 -18.32 -10.84 -11.33
CA THR A 325 -18.10 -12.07 -12.09
C THR A 325 -18.70 -11.95 -13.49
N HIS A 326 -19.93 -11.43 -13.56
CA HIS A 326 -20.64 -11.23 -14.83
C HIS A 326 -20.01 -10.10 -15.68
N GLU A 327 -19.46 -9.05 -15.07
CA GLU A 327 -18.69 -8.01 -15.76
C GLU A 327 -17.44 -8.60 -16.42
N GLY A 328 -16.71 -9.47 -15.71
CA GLY A 328 -15.57 -10.20 -16.29
C GLY A 328 -15.97 -11.03 -17.51
N PHE A 329 -17.10 -11.73 -17.42
CA PHE A 329 -17.68 -12.46 -18.55
C PHE A 329 -18.07 -11.55 -19.72
N MET A 330 -18.66 -10.39 -19.46
CA MET A 330 -18.98 -9.38 -20.49
C MET A 330 -17.73 -8.82 -21.19
N MET A 331 -16.62 -8.64 -20.46
CA MET A 331 -15.34 -8.25 -21.05
C MET A 331 -14.78 -9.35 -21.97
N GLU A 332 -14.93 -10.61 -21.58
CA GLU A 332 -14.51 -11.77 -22.39
C GLU A 332 -15.34 -11.87 -23.69
N LEU A 333 -16.67 -11.71 -23.60
CA LEU A 333 -17.54 -11.60 -24.77
C LEU A 333 -17.05 -10.49 -25.70
N THR A 334 -16.83 -9.30 -25.16
CA THR A 334 -16.38 -8.13 -25.95
C THR A 334 -15.03 -8.38 -26.64
N ALA A 335 -14.10 -9.09 -25.98
CA ALA A 335 -12.80 -9.43 -26.57
C ALA A 335 -12.93 -10.34 -27.80
N HIS A 336 -13.86 -11.30 -27.78
CA HIS A 336 -14.07 -12.28 -28.86
C HIS A 336 -15.00 -11.78 -29.97
N GLN A 337 -15.68 -10.65 -29.80
CA GLN A 337 -16.52 -10.04 -30.83
C GLN A 337 -15.78 -9.85 -32.16
N SER A 338 -14.51 -9.44 -32.10
CA SER A 338 -13.69 -9.24 -33.29
C SER A 338 -13.33 -10.54 -34.01
N SER A 339 -13.08 -11.62 -33.27
CA SER A 339 -12.80 -12.95 -33.81
C SER A 339 -14.02 -13.55 -34.51
N VAL A 340 -15.21 -13.45 -33.88
CA VAL A 340 -16.48 -13.86 -34.50
C VAL A 340 -16.72 -13.07 -35.79
N GLY A 341 -16.52 -11.75 -35.75
CA GLY A 341 -16.63 -10.89 -36.94
C GLY A 341 -15.64 -11.27 -38.05
N SER A 342 -14.40 -11.63 -37.69
CA SER A 342 -13.36 -12.06 -38.64
C SER A 342 -13.73 -13.38 -39.33
N VAL A 343 -14.25 -14.37 -38.60
CA VAL A 343 -14.69 -15.66 -39.18
C VAL A 343 -15.87 -15.45 -40.12
N LEU A 344 -16.85 -14.62 -39.74
CA LEU A 344 -17.97 -14.28 -40.61
C LEU A 344 -17.52 -13.52 -41.87
N GLN A 345 -16.53 -12.64 -41.75
CA GLN A 345 -15.95 -11.94 -42.90
C GLN A 345 -15.17 -12.89 -43.80
N ALA A 346 -14.42 -13.83 -43.22
CA ALA A 346 -13.66 -14.84 -43.95
C ALA A 346 -14.56 -15.78 -44.76
N GLY A 347 -15.64 -16.29 -44.16
CA GLY A 347 -16.61 -17.12 -44.87
C GLY A 347 -17.29 -16.38 -46.02
N ASN A 348 -17.67 -15.10 -45.83
CA ASN A 348 -18.20 -14.26 -46.91
C ASN A 348 -17.22 -14.08 -48.08
N GLN A 349 -15.92 -13.95 -47.79
CA GLN A 349 -14.89 -13.82 -48.82
C GLN A 349 -14.72 -15.11 -49.62
N LEU A 350 -14.70 -16.26 -48.94
CA LEU A 350 -14.62 -17.58 -49.58
C LEU A 350 -15.81 -17.84 -50.51
N VAL A 351 -17.03 -17.52 -50.06
CA VAL A 351 -18.25 -17.59 -50.88
C VAL A 351 -18.16 -16.65 -52.10
N ALA A 352 -17.64 -15.43 -51.92
CA ALA A 352 -17.54 -14.44 -52.99
C ALA A 352 -16.48 -14.76 -54.05
N GLN A 353 -15.44 -15.54 -53.72
CA GLN A 353 -14.37 -15.93 -54.65
C GLN A 353 -14.83 -16.94 -55.72
N GLY A 354 -15.91 -17.70 -55.47
CA GLY A 354 -16.54 -18.59 -56.46
C GLY A 354 -15.69 -19.80 -56.89
N ASN A 355 -14.63 -20.12 -56.15
CA ASN A 355 -13.74 -21.25 -56.39
C ASN A 355 -14.16 -22.54 -55.64
N LEU A 356 -15.28 -22.50 -54.93
CA LEU A 356 -15.82 -23.59 -54.12
C LEU A 356 -16.90 -24.39 -54.88
N SER A 357 -17.11 -25.64 -54.50
CA SER A 357 -18.27 -26.40 -54.96
C SER A 357 -19.57 -25.84 -54.37
N PRO A 358 -20.73 -26.04 -55.03
CA PRO A 358 -22.03 -25.63 -54.49
C PRO A 358 -22.33 -26.23 -53.11
N GLU A 359 -21.83 -27.43 -52.84
CA GLU A 359 -21.95 -28.10 -51.54
C GLU A 359 -21.11 -27.40 -50.44
N GLU A 360 -19.86 -27.03 -50.73
CA GLU A 360 -18.98 -26.31 -49.80
C GLU A 360 -19.48 -24.87 -49.52
N GLU A 361 -19.99 -24.18 -50.54
CA GLU A 361 -20.59 -22.85 -50.38
C GLU A 361 -21.81 -22.88 -49.45
N PHE A 362 -22.67 -23.89 -49.62
CA PHE A 362 -23.84 -24.09 -48.76
C PHE A 362 -23.43 -24.42 -47.32
N GLU A 363 -22.41 -25.27 -47.13
CA GLU A 363 -21.91 -25.63 -45.80
C GLU A 363 -21.34 -24.43 -45.04
N ILE A 364 -20.54 -23.58 -45.71
CA ILE A 364 -19.99 -22.36 -45.12
C ILE A 364 -21.11 -21.38 -44.72
N GLN A 365 -22.14 -21.23 -45.56
CA GLN A 365 -23.28 -20.35 -45.26
C GLN A 365 -24.06 -20.82 -44.02
N GLU A 366 -24.32 -22.12 -43.90
CA GLU A 366 -24.98 -22.70 -42.71
C GLU A 366 -24.11 -22.56 -41.45
N GLN A 367 -22.80 -22.79 -41.55
CA GLN A 367 -21.85 -22.60 -40.45
C GLN A 367 -21.82 -21.16 -39.94
N MET A 368 -21.79 -20.18 -40.85
CA MET A 368 -21.83 -18.77 -40.50
C MET A 368 -23.15 -18.37 -39.85
N LEU A 369 -24.28 -18.89 -40.36
CA LEU A 369 -25.60 -18.61 -39.80
C LEU A 369 -25.72 -19.16 -38.38
N LEU A 370 -25.27 -20.40 -38.16
CA LEU A 370 -25.24 -21.04 -36.85
C LEU A 370 -24.37 -20.26 -35.87
N LEU A 371 -23.15 -19.89 -36.28
CA LEU A 371 -22.22 -19.10 -35.47
C LEU A 371 -22.85 -17.77 -35.05
N ASN A 372 -23.39 -17.02 -36.01
CA ASN A 372 -24.01 -15.71 -35.74
C ASN A 372 -25.24 -15.83 -34.83
N SER A 373 -26.07 -16.87 -35.02
CA SER A 373 -27.24 -17.11 -34.18
C SER A 373 -26.87 -17.36 -32.73
N ARG A 374 -25.93 -18.30 -32.48
CA ARG A 374 -25.51 -18.67 -31.12
C ARG A 374 -24.80 -17.53 -30.40
N TRP A 375 -23.94 -16.81 -31.12
CA TRP A 375 -23.27 -15.62 -30.60
C TRP A 375 -24.28 -14.54 -30.17
N GLU A 376 -25.26 -14.25 -31.03
CA GLU A 376 -26.24 -13.19 -30.75
C GLU A 376 -27.18 -13.57 -29.60
N GLU A 377 -27.59 -14.84 -29.51
CA GLU A 377 -28.38 -15.37 -28.39
C GLU A 377 -27.63 -15.18 -27.06
N LEU A 378 -26.39 -15.66 -26.96
CA LEU A 378 -25.55 -15.51 -25.77
C LEU A 378 -25.36 -14.04 -25.40
N ARG A 379 -25.09 -13.17 -26.39
CA ARG A 379 -24.88 -11.73 -26.18
C ARG A 379 -26.11 -11.06 -25.59
N VAL A 380 -27.30 -11.36 -26.11
CA VAL A 380 -28.56 -10.76 -25.65
C VAL A 380 -28.92 -11.24 -24.25
N GLU A 381 -28.81 -12.54 -23.96
CA GLU A 381 -29.06 -13.08 -22.62
C GLU A 381 -28.10 -12.52 -21.56
N SER A 382 -26.84 -12.33 -21.94
CA SER A 382 -25.83 -11.72 -21.06
C SER A 382 -26.13 -10.26 -20.76
N MET A 383 -26.50 -9.46 -21.78
CA MET A 383 -26.90 -8.07 -21.57
C MET A 383 -28.15 -7.94 -20.68
N ASP A 384 -29.14 -8.83 -20.85
CA ASP A 384 -30.33 -8.86 -19.99
C ASP A 384 -29.98 -9.20 -18.54
N ARG A 385 -29.10 -10.19 -18.32
CA ARG A 385 -28.60 -10.53 -16.98
C ARG A 385 -27.84 -9.37 -16.34
N GLN A 386 -26.97 -8.67 -17.09
CA GLN A 386 -26.26 -7.49 -16.60
C GLN A 386 -27.23 -6.39 -16.15
N SER A 387 -28.29 -6.12 -16.93
CA SER A 387 -29.32 -5.14 -16.56
C SER A 387 -30.03 -5.53 -15.26
N ARG A 388 -30.42 -6.80 -15.10
CA ARG A 388 -31.10 -7.28 -13.88
C ARG A 388 -30.20 -7.20 -12.65
N LEU A 389 -28.92 -7.52 -12.79
CA LEU A 389 -27.93 -7.39 -11.70
C LEU A 389 -27.76 -5.91 -11.30
N HIS A 390 -27.71 -5.00 -12.27
CA HIS A 390 -27.66 -3.57 -12.03
C HIS A 390 -28.91 -3.06 -11.28
N ASP A 391 -30.10 -3.44 -11.74
CA ASP A 391 -31.37 -3.04 -11.12
C ASP A 391 -31.48 -3.54 -9.67
N MET A 392 -31.13 -4.81 -9.42
CA MET A 392 -31.17 -5.38 -8.07
C MET A 392 -30.17 -4.69 -7.14
N LEU A 393 -28.94 -4.46 -7.60
CA LEU A 393 -27.93 -3.77 -6.81
C LEU A 393 -28.38 -2.35 -6.44
N MET A 394 -28.94 -1.61 -7.40
CA MET A 394 -29.46 -0.26 -7.17
C MET A 394 -30.61 -0.24 -6.15
N GLU A 395 -31.54 -1.19 -6.23
CA GLU A 395 -32.65 -1.29 -5.27
C GLU A 395 -32.14 -1.60 -3.86
N LEU A 396 -31.23 -2.55 -3.70
CA LEU A 396 -30.68 -2.91 -2.39
C LEU A 396 -29.84 -1.77 -1.78
N GLN A 397 -29.03 -1.07 -2.59
CA GLN A 397 -28.27 0.10 -2.14
C GLN A 397 -29.20 1.22 -1.65
N LYS A 398 -30.28 1.49 -2.39
CA LYS A 398 -31.30 2.47 -1.99
C LYS A 398 -32.00 2.08 -0.68
N GLN A 399 -32.28 0.80 -0.49
CA GLN A 399 -32.85 0.30 0.77
C GLN A 399 -31.90 0.50 1.96
N GLN A 400 -30.61 0.24 1.81
CA GLN A 400 -29.63 0.47 2.88
C GLN A 400 -29.49 1.96 3.23
N LEU A 401 -29.50 2.86 2.24
CA LEU A 401 -29.51 4.31 2.48
C LEU A 401 -30.76 4.77 3.22
N GLN A 402 -31.92 4.23 2.85
CA GLN A 402 -33.18 4.55 3.54
C GLN A 402 -33.14 4.08 5.00
N GLN A 403 -32.64 2.88 5.27
CA GLN A 403 -32.49 2.37 6.64
C GLN A 403 -31.58 3.25 7.50
N LEU A 404 -30.45 3.71 6.95
CA LEU A 404 -29.56 4.64 7.65
C LEU A 404 -30.24 5.99 7.91
N SER A 405 -30.97 6.51 6.92
CA SER A 405 -31.74 7.76 7.08
C SER A 405 -32.78 7.67 8.18
N ASP A 406 -33.53 6.56 8.23
CA ASP A 406 -34.57 6.34 9.24
C ASP A 406 -33.95 6.23 10.63
N TRP A 407 -32.86 5.46 10.76
CA TRP A 407 -32.13 5.34 12.01
C TRP A 407 -31.54 6.67 12.49
N LEU A 408 -30.97 7.47 11.57
CA LEU A 408 -30.45 8.79 11.89
C LEU A 408 -31.56 9.72 12.38
N THR A 409 -32.75 9.64 11.79
CA THR A 409 -33.90 10.46 12.19
C THR A 409 -34.31 10.15 13.63
N VAL A 410 -34.44 8.86 13.98
CA VAL A 410 -34.75 8.42 15.35
C VAL A 410 -33.64 8.83 16.32
N THR A 411 -32.38 8.74 15.90
CA THR A 411 -31.23 9.10 16.73
C THR A 411 -31.14 10.61 16.96
N GLU A 412 -31.39 11.41 15.93
CA GLU A 412 -31.47 12.88 16.02
C GLU A 412 -32.59 13.33 16.95
N GLU A 413 -33.77 12.70 16.89
CA GLU A 413 -34.87 12.95 17.84
C GLU A 413 -34.47 12.60 19.28
N ARG A 414 -33.78 11.46 19.48
CA ARG A 414 -33.24 11.07 20.79
C ARG A 414 -32.23 12.09 21.30
N ILE A 415 -31.33 12.58 20.44
CA ILE A 415 -30.34 13.61 20.75
C ILE A 415 -31.03 14.92 21.15
N GLN A 416 -32.01 15.37 20.37
CA GLN A 416 -32.76 16.59 20.67
C GLN A 416 -33.46 16.51 22.03
N LYS A 417 -34.05 15.35 22.36
CA LYS A 417 -34.64 15.11 23.67
C LYS A 417 -33.58 15.20 24.77
N MET A 418 -32.41 14.60 24.58
CA MET A 418 -31.31 14.66 25.53
C MET A 418 -30.73 16.07 25.69
N GLU A 419 -30.64 16.87 24.62
CA GLU A 419 -30.25 18.29 24.68
C GLU A 419 -31.23 19.13 25.50
N SER A 420 -32.52 18.86 25.37
CA SER A 420 -33.58 19.61 26.07
C SER A 420 -33.67 19.30 27.56
N GLN A 421 -33.08 18.18 28.01
CA GLN A 421 -33.01 17.86 29.43
C GLN A 421 -31.95 18.73 30.11
N LEU A 422 -32.37 19.46 31.15
CA LEU A 422 -31.46 20.21 32.03
C LEU A 422 -30.40 19.27 32.63
N LEU A 423 -29.19 19.80 32.83
CA LEU A 423 -28.10 19.09 33.47
C LEU A 423 -28.48 18.71 34.91
N ALA A 424 -27.97 17.55 35.34
CA ALA A 424 -28.37 16.80 36.53
C ALA A 424 -28.62 17.62 37.82
N GLU A 425 -29.61 17.20 38.61
CA GLU A 425 -29.97 17.82 39.90
C GLU A 425 -29.13 17.30 41.06
N ASP A 426 -28.59 16.09 40.91
CA ASP A 426 -27.76 15.38 41.87
C ASP A 426 -26.85 14.37 41.13
N LEU A 427 -25.91 13.76 41.85
CA LEU A 427 -24.97 12.81 41.27
C LEU A 427 -25.67 11.56 40.70
N GLU A 428 -26.81 11.15 41.26
CA GLU A 428 -27.58 9.98 40.80
C GLU A 428 -28.24 10.24 39.44
N SER A 429 -28.83 11.42 39.25
CA SER A 429 -29.35 11.86 37.95
C SER A 429 -28.25 12.07 36.91
N LEU A 430 -27.05 12.51 37.32
CA LEU A 430 -25.89 12.59 36.43
C LEU A 430 -25.43 11.21 35.96
N GLN A 431 -25.36 10.24 36.88
CA GLN A 431 -25.04 8.85 36.56
C GLN A 431 -26.06 8.25 35.59
N LYS A 432 -27.35 8.55 35.77
CA LYS A 432 -28.40 8.14 34.84
C LYS A 432 -28.20 8.73 33.43
N GLN A 433 -27.88 10.02 33.32
CA GLN A 433 -27.61 10.65 32.02
C GLN A 433 -26.35 10.11 31.34
N LEU A 434 -25.32 9.74 32.11
CA LEU A 434 -24.14 9.05 31.59
C LEU A 434 -24.48 7.67 31.05
N GLU A 435 -25.36 6.92 31.70
CA GLU A 435 -25.75 5.59 31.23
C GLU A 435 -26.64 5.66 29.97
N GLU A 436 -27.57 6.63 29.91
CA GLU A 436 -28.33 6.92 28.70
C GLU A 436 -27.42 7.34 27.53
N HIS A 437 -26.38 8.13 27.80
CA HIS A 437 -25.37 8.52 26.81
C HIS A 437 -24.52 7.33 26.33
N LYS A 438 -24.05 6.45 27.23
CA LYS A 438 -23.34 5.22 26.85
C LYS A 438 -24.19 4.30 25.98
N SER A 439 -25.48 4.19 26.26
CA SER A 439 -26.40 3.42 25.41
C SER A 439 -26.45 3.99 23.99
N LEU A 440 -26.57 5.31 23.84
CA LEU A 440 -26.50 5.96 22.53
C LEU A 440 -25.15 5.71 21.83
N GLN A 441 -24.04 5.77 22.57
CA GLN A 441 -22.71 5.49 22.01
C GLN A 441 -22.60 4.04 21.49
N SER A 442 -23.11 3.06 22.25
CA SER A 442 -23.12 1.65 21.81
C SER A 442 -23.95 1.43 20.54
N ASP A 443 -25.07 2.13 20.41
CA ASP A 443 -25.90 2.07 19.19
C ASP A 443 -25.15 2.64 17.98
N LEU A 444 -24.45 3.77 18.18
CA LEU A 444 -23.61 4.40 17.15
C LEU A 444 -22.47 3.49 16.69
N GLU A 445 -21.79 2.80 17.62
CA GLU A 445 -20.73 1.85 17.29
C GLU A 445 -21.26 0.66 16.47
N THR A 446 -22.48 0.21 16.76
CA THR A 446 -23.14 -0.87 16.01
C THR A 446 -23.50 -0.43 14.58
N GLU A 447 -24.03 0.78 14.42
CA GLU A 447 -24.38 1.31 13.09
C GLU A 447 -23.16 1.73 12.26
N GLN A 448 -22.03 2.10 12.90
CA GLN A 448 -20.79 2.44 12.18
C GLN A 448 -20.33 1.31 11.24
N VAL A 449 -20.58 0.04 11.60
CA VAL A 449 -20.27 -1.12 10.74
C VAL A 449 -21.06 -1.07 9.43
N LYS A 450 -22.34 -0.70 9.48
CA LYS A 450 -23.21 -0.56 8.29
C LYS A 450 -22.91 0.70 7.50
N VAL A 451 -22.50 1.78 8.16
CA VAL A 451 -22.05 3.02 7.49
C VAL A 451 -20.75 2.76 6.73
N ASN A 452 -19.82 1.98 7.30
CA ASN A 452 -18.58 1.61 6.61
C ASN A 452 -18.87 0.82 5.32
N SER A 453 -19.81 -0.14 5.33
CA SER A 453 -20.20 -0.86 4.10
C SER A 453 -20.84 0.06 3.05
N LEU A 454 -21.60 1.07 3.48
CA LEU A 454 -22.18 2.09 2.60
C LEU A 454 -21.14 3.05 2.01
N THR A 455 -20.04 3.31 2.72
CA THR A 455 -18.95 4.19 2.26
C THR A 455 -18.17 3.59 1.10
N HIS A 456 -18.23 2.25 0.97
CA HIS A 456 -17.63 1.49 -0.13
C HIS A 456 -18.63 1.14 -1.26
N MET A 457 -19.78 1.83 -1.34
CA MET A 457 -20.69 1.63 -2.46
C MET A 457 -20.07 2.13 -3.78
N VAL A 458 -20.00 1.22 -4.75
CA VAL A 458 -19.65 1.52 -6.13
C VAL A 458 -20.93 1.96 -6.83
N VAL A 459 -20.97 3.23 -7.24
CA VAL A 459 -22.01 3.77 -8.12
C VAL A 459 -21.65 3.34 -9.55
N ILE A 460 -22.29 2.26 -10.02
CA ILE A 460 -22.16 1.84 -11.41
C ILE A 460 -22.96 2.82 -12.26
N VAL A 461 -22.28 3.53 -13.16
CA VAL A 461 -22.93 4.38 -14.16
C VAL A 461 -23.17 3.52 -15.39
N ASP A 462 -24.42 3.18 -15.67
CA ASP A 462 -24.78 2.61 -16.98
C ASP A 462 -24.94 3.78 -17.99
N GLU A 463 -24.47 3.59 -19.23
CA GLU A 463 -24.67 4.53 -20.33
C GLU A 463 -26.17 4.76 -20.64
N SER A 464 -27.05 3.84 -20.21
CA SER A 464 -28.49 3.92 -20.40
C SER A 464 -29.27 4.55 -19.23
N SER A 465 -28.72 4.53 -18.00
CA SER A 465 -29.34 5.14 -16.82
C SER A 465 -28.79 6.56 -16.64
N GLY A 466 -29.49 7.55 -17.23
CA GLY A 466 -28.99 8.93 -17.33
C GLY A 466 -28.40 9.52 -16.03
N GLU A 467 -27.38 10.37 -16.19
CA GLU A 467 -26.57 11.10 -15.17
C GLU A 467 -27.33 11.64 -13.93
N SER A 468 -28.66 11.77 -14.00
CA SER A 468 -29.50 12.18 -12.88
C SER A 468 -29.60 11.15 -11.74
N ALA A 469 -29.59 9.84 -12.00
CA ALA A 469 -29.84 8.84 -10.97
C ALA A 469 -28.64 8.68 -10.01
N THR A 470 -27.43 8.73 -10.57
CA THR A 470 -26.15 8.65 -9.84
C THR A 470 -25.91 9.93 -9.03
N ALA A 471 -26.18 11.10 -9.60
CA ALA A 471 -26.10 12.39 -8.89
C ALA A 471 -27.07 12.47 -7.69
N ILE A 472 -28.28 11.91 -7.81
CA ILE A 472 -29.25 11.85 -6.70
C ILE A 472 -28.71 10.95 -5.57
N LEU A 473 -28.10 9.81 -5.91
CA LEU A 473 -27.54 8.88 -4.93
C LEU A 473 -26.32 9.48 -4.20
N GLU A 474 -25.43 10.14 -4.93
CA GLU A 474 -24.28 10.87 -4.36
C GLU A 474 -24.73 12.00 -3.43
N GLU A 475 -25.76 12.77 -3.82
CA GLU A 475 -26.30 13.84 -2.97
C GLU A 475 -26.94 13.26 -1.69
N GLN A 476 -27.63 12.13 -1.78
CA GLN A 476 -28.19 11.43 -0.61
C GLN A 476 -27.08 10.93 0.33
N LEU A 477 -26.04 10.32 -0.21
CA LEU A 477 -24.86 9.88 0.54
C LEU A 477 -24.19 11.04 1.27
N GLN A 478 -23.97 12.16 0.58
CA GLN A 478 -23.38 13.35 1.18
C GLN A 478 -24.24 13.88 2.33
N ARG A 479 -25.55 14.02 2.13
CA ARG A 479 -26.48 14.48 3.17
C ARG A 479 -26.49 13.55 4.39
N LEU A 480 -26.47 12.23 4.18
CA LEU A 480 -26.41 11.26 5.28
C LEU A 480 -25.06 11.28 5.98
N GLY A 481 -23.96 11.47 5.25
CA GLY A 481 -22.62 11.65 5.82
C GLY A 481 -22.50 12.90 6.70
N GLU A 482 -23.09 14.01 6.29
CA GLU A 482 -23.16 15.24 7.08
C GLU A 482 -23.97 15.04 8.38
N ARG A 483 -25.14 14.39 8.29
CA ARG A 483 -25.98 14.04 9.46
C ARG A 483 -25.25 13.11 10.43
N TRP A 484 -24.65 12.04 9.91
CA TRP A 484 -23.84 11.11 10.70
C TRP A 484 -22.72 11.83 11.45
N THR A 485 -21.95 12.66 10.74
CA THR A 485 -20.85 13.44 11.33
C THR A 485 -21.35 14.37 12.44
N ALA A 486 -22.51 15.01 12.25
CA ALA A 486 -23.12 15.87 13.25
C ALA A 486 -23.51 15.09 14.52
N VAL A 487 -24.12 13.92 14.36
CA VAL A 487 -24.49 13.00 15.45
C VAL A 487 -23.26 12.51 16.21
N CYS A 488 -22.21 12.07 15.52
CA CYS A 488 -20.96 11.64 16.16
C CYS A 488 -20.29 12.77 16.94
N ARG A 489 -20.16 13.95 16.32
CA ARG A 489 -19.56 15.13 16.96
C ARG A 489 -20.31 15.52 18.22
N TRP A 490 -21.64 15.60 18.14
CA TRP A 490 -22.46 15.95 19.29
C TRP A 490 -22.32 14.93 20.43
N THR A 491 -22.34 13.64 20.09
CA THR A 491 -22.24 12.56 21.08
C THR A 491 -20.91 12.63 21.82
N GLU A 492 -19.81 12.88 21.12
CA GLU A 492 -18.48 13.03 21.73
C GLU A 492 -18.37 14.29 22.59
N GLU A 493 -18.84 15.45 22.09
CA GLU A 493 -18.86 16.70 22.86
C GLU A 493 -19.67 16.55 24.16
N ARG A 494 -20.81 15.85 24.11
CA ARG A 494 -21.62 15.56 25.30
C ARG A 494 -20.91 14.59 26.24
N ARG A 495 -20.21 13.58 25.73
CA ARG A 495 -19.43 12.62 26.53
C ARG A 495 -18.41 13.34 27.38
N VAL A 496 -17.61 14.21 26.75
CA VAL A 496 -16.55 14.98 27.43
C VAL A 496 -17.15 15.87 28.52
N LYS A 497 -18.24 16.59 28.22
CA LYS A 497 -18.92 17.45 29.21
C LYS A 497 -19.46 16.65 30.40
N LEU A 498 -20.15 15.54 30.16
CA LEU A 498 -20.71 14.72 31.25
C LEU A 498 -19.60 14.10 32.12
N GLN A 499 -18.49 13.67 31.52
CA GLN A 499 -17.33 13.14 32.25
C GLN A 499 -16.62 14.21 33.07
N GLU A 500 -16.46 15.42 32.53
CA GLU A 500 -15.88 16.56 33.25
C GLU A 500 -16.71 16.93 34.48
N ILE A 501 -18.04 17.06 34.31
CA ILE A 501 -18.96 17.33 35.43
C ILE A 501 -18.86 16.22 36.48
N GLN A 502 -18.84 14.95 36.08
CA GLN A 502 -18.77 13.83 37.00
C GLN A 502 -17.50 13.87 37.85
N LEU A 503 -16.35 14.11 37.21
CA LEU A 503 -15.05 14.16 37.88
C LEU A 503 -14.99 15.30 38.90
N LEU A 504 -15.32 16.52 38.47
CA LEU A 504 -15.26 17.71 39.33
C LEU A 504 -16.27 17.62 40.49
N TRP A 505 -17.48 17.13 40.23
CA TRP A 505 -18.50 17.00 41.28
C TRP A 505 -18.13 15.89 42.29
N GLN A 506 -17.51 14.78 41.86
CA GLN A 506 -17.00 13.77 42.79
C GLN A 506 -15.85 14.32 43.65
N GLU A 507 -14.88 15.00 43.04
CA GLU A 507 -13.77 15.63 43.76
C GLU A 507 -14.26 16.63 44.81
N LEU A 508 -15.23 17.48 44.43
CA LEU A 508 -15.88 18.42 45.35
C LEU A 508 -16.50 17.72 46.56
N LEU A 509 -17.25 16.64 46.35
CA LEU A 509 -17.92 15.91 47.43
C LEU A 509 -16.92 15.21 48.35
N GLU A 510 -15.84 14.64 47.80
CA GLU A 510 -14.78 14.00 48.57
C GLU A 510 -14.05 15.01 49.45
N GLU A 511 -13.62 16.14 48.88
CA GLU A 511 -12.92 17.20 49.63
C GLU A 511 -13.85 17.89 50.66
N GLN A 512 -15.13 18.08 50.34
CA GLN A 512 -16.13 18.55 51.32
C GLN A 512 -16.23 17.58 52.50
N CYS A 513 -16.28 16.28 52.25
CA CYS A 513 -16.34 15.26 53.29
C CYS A 513 -15.09 15.28 54.19
N LEU A 514 -13.90 15.32 53.58
CA LEU A 514 -12.63 15.40 54.30
C LEU A 514 -12.53 16.67 55.16
N LEU A 515 -12.94 17.83 54.63
CA LEU A 515 -12.93 19.08 55.37
C LEU A 515 -13.97 19.10 56.50
N LYS A 516 -15.19 18.58 56.27
CA LYS A 516 -16.22 18.42 57.32
C LYS A 516 -15.70 17.55 58.47
N ALA A 517 -15.03 16.43 58.18
CA ALA A 517 -14.44 15.56 59.19
C ALA A 517 -13.31 16.26 59.96
N TRP A 518 -12.40 16.92 59.25
CA TRP A 518 -11.29 17.66 59.85
C TRP A 518 -11.75 18.81 60.74
N LEU A 519 -12.74 19.60 60.29
CA LEU A 519 -13.34 20.67 61.10
C LEU A 519 -13.92 20.12 62.40
N THR A 520 -14.61 18.98 62.34
CA THR A 520 -15.19 18.32 63.51
C THR A 520 -14.10 17.90 64.51
N GLU A 521 -13.00 17.32 64.02
CA GLU A 521 -11.84 16.96 64.86
C GLU A 521 -11.22 18.19 65.54
N LYS A 522 -11.03 19.29 64.80
CA LYS A 522 -10.41 20.52 65.35
C LYS A 522 -11.33 21.28 66.28
N GLU A 523 -12.64 21.33 66.01
CA GLU A 523 -13.66 21.83 66.93
C GLU A 523 -13.63 21.06 68.26
N GLU A 524 -13.53 19.74 68.21
CA GLU A 524 -13.41 18.90 69.41
C GLU A 524 -12.08 19.12 70.13
N ALA A 525 -10.97 19.21 69.41
CA ALA A 525 -9.65 19.47 69.98
C ALA A 525 -9.60 20.84 70.69
N LEU A 526 -10.22 21.87 70.12
CA LEU A 526 -10.33 23.20 70.73
C LEU A 526 -11.19 23.16 72.00
N SER A 527 -12.29 22.41 72.01
CA SER A 527 -13.17 22.27 73.18
C SER A 527 -12.46 21.66 74.41
N LYS A 528 -11.39 20.89 74.19
CA LYS A 528 -10.56 20.25 75.22
C LYS A 528 -9.45 21.16 75.76
N VAL A 529 -9.27 22.36 75.20
CA VAL A 529 -8.26 23.33 75.67
C VAL A 529 -8.79 24.03 76.91
N GLN A 530 -8.00 24.01 77.99
CA GLN A 530 -8.34 24.69 79.23
C GLN A 530 -7.99 26.19 79.11
N THR A 531 -8.97 27.06 79.40
CA THR A 531 -8.81 28.52 79.28
C THR A 531 -8.69 29.25 80.61
N SER A 532 -8.90 28.57 81.74
CA SER A 532 -8.85 29.15 83.09
C SER A 532 -8.55 28.08 84.16
N ASN A 533 -8.20 28.49 85.39
CA ASN A 533 -7.92 27.62 86.56
C ASN A 533 -6.73 26.65 86.39
N PHE A 534 -5.60 27.14 85.87
CA PHE A 534 -4.39 26.34 85.69
C PHE A 534 -3.77 25.91 87.03
N LYS A 535 -3.35 24.64 87.13
CA LYS A 535 -2.79 24.10 88.39
C LYS A 535 -1.36 24.57 88.65
N ASP A 536 -0.58 24.71 87.59
CA ASP A 536 0.82 25.12 87.62
C ASP A 536 1.27 25.72 86.27
N GLN A 537 2.51 26.22 86.21
CA GLN A 537 3.06 26.85 85.02
C GLN A 537 3.28 25.87 83.86
N THR A 538 3.51 24.59 84.16
CA THR A 538 3.64 23.52 83.17
C THR A 538 2.32 23.28 82.44
N ASP A 539 1.21 23.20 83.16
CA ASP A 539 -0.16 23.01 82.65
C ASP A 539 -0.61 24.18 81.74
N LEU A 540 -0.26 25.41 82.12
CA LEU A 540 -0.46 26.59 81.28
C LEU A 540 0.37 26.51 79.98
N SER A 541 1.65 26.12 80.06
CA SER A 541 2.53 26.00 78.89
C SER A 541 2.07 24.94 77.89
N VAL A 542 1.40 23.88 78.37
CA VAL A 542 0.85 22.80 77.54
C VAL A 542 -0.36 23.31 76.74
N ASN A 543 -1.26 24.08 77.37
CA ASN A 543 -2.43 24.65 76.68
C ASN A 543 -2.04 25.76 75.68
N VAL A 544 -1.02 26.56 75.97
CA VAL A 544 -0.42 27.51 74.99
C VAL A 544 0.12 26.78 73.77
N ARG A 545 0.85 25.68 73.97
CA ARG A 545 1.37 24.84 72.86
C ARG A 545 0.25 24.22 72.04
N LYS A 546 -0.81 23.70 72.68
CA LYS A 546 -1.99 23.15 71.97
C LYS A 546 -2.66 24.20 71.08
N LEU A 547 -2.82 25.44 71.55
CA LEU A 547 -3.39 26.54 70.75
C LEU A 547 -2.46 26.97 69.61
N ALA A 548 -1.14 26.97 69.81
CA ALA A 548 -0.18 27.27 68.76
C ALA A 548 -0.25 26.23 67.62
N ILE A 549 -0.30 24.94 67.97
CA ILE A 549 -0.45 23.84 67.00
C ILE A 549 -1.79 23.96 66.25
N LEU A 550 -2.90 24.19 66.95
CA LEU A 550 -4.21 24.41 66.31
C LEU A 550 -4.20 25.61 65.36
N LYS A 551 -3.52 26.70 65.71
CA LYS A 551 -3.39 27.88 64.84
C LYS A 551 -2.57 27.59 63.59
N GLU A 552 -1.49 26.81 63.73
CA GLU A 552 -0.66 26.37 62.60
C GLU A 552 -1.44 25.44 61.67
N ASP A 553 -2.15 24.44 62.22
CA ASP A 553 -3.02 23.53 61.48
C ASP A 553 -4.10 24.28 60.69
N MET A 554 -4.75 25.28 61.30
CA MET A 554 -5.70 26.17 60.61
C MET A 554 -5.03 27.02 59.53
N GLY A 555 -3.80 27.47 59.74
CA GLY A 555 -3.03 28.19 58.72
C GLY A 555 -2.77 27.33 57.48
N MET A 556 -2.41 26.06 57.69
CA MET A 556 -2.10 25.11 56.61
C MET A 556 -3.35 24.67 55.85
N LYS A 557 -4.51 24.56 56.52
CA LYS A 557 -5.75 24.06 55.90
C LYS A 557 -6.58 25.14 55.16
N ARG A 558 -6.24 26.43 55.33
CA ARG A 558 -6.96 27.55 54.68
C ARG A 558 -7.00 27.43 53.15
N GLN A 559 -5.87 27.07 52.53
CA GLN A 559 -5.79 26.92 51.08
C GLN A 559 -6.76 25.84 50.55
N THR A 560 -7.02 24.78 51.33
CA THR A 560 -7.99 23.74 50.95
C THR A 560 -9.42 24.27 50.93
N LEU A 561 -9.81 25.15 51.87
CA LEU A 561 -11.13 25.78 51.87
C LEU A 561 -11.30 26.71 50.66
N ASP A 562 -10.27 27.49 50.34
CA ASP A 562 -10.28 28.38 49.17
C ASP A 562 -10.43 27.58 47.86
N GLN A 563 -9.65 26.49 47.71
CA GLN A 563 -9.75 25.56 46.57
C GLN A 563 -11.12 24.89 46.47
N LEU A 564 -11.71 24.51 47.60
CA LEU A 564 -13.03 23.90 47.65
C LEU A 564 -14.13 24.87 47.20
N ASN A 565 -13.97 26.16 47.52
CA ASN A 565 -14.86 27.22 47.09
C ASN A 565 -14.77 27.45 45.58
N GLU A 566 -13.55 27.50 45.03
CA GLU A 566 -13.31 27.57 43.58
C GLU A 566 -13.92 26.36 42.85
N LEU A 567 -13.62 25.14 43.31
CA LEU A 567 -14.15 23.90 42.71
C LEU A 567 -15.68 23.86 42.66
N GLY A 568 -16.37 24.27 43.73
CA GLY A 568 -17.83 24.26 43.69
C GLY A 568 -18.43 25.41 42.88
N GLN A 569 -17.72 26.53 42.69
CA GLN A 569 -18.12 27.54 41.70
C GLN A 569 -17.98 27.01 40.27
N ASP A 570 -16.87 26.32 39.97
CA ASP A 570 -16.66 25.70 38.66
C ASP A 570 -17.74 24.66 38.35
N VAL A 571 -18.04 23.76 39.30
CA VAL A 571 -19.12 22.76 39.16
C VAL A 571 -20.48 23.45 38.99
N ALA A 572 -20.79 24.48 39.78
CA ALA A 572 -22.04 25.23 39.68
C ALA A 572 -22.19 25.94 38.32
N GLN A 573 -21.09 26.46 37.77
CA GLN A 573 -21.06 27.14 36.47
C GLN A 573 -21.25 26.17 35.31
N ILE A 574 -20.60 25.00 35.35
CA ILE A 574 -20.69 23.98 34.29
C ILE A 574 -22.07 23.31 34.31
N LEU A 575 -22.66 23.06 35.48
CA LEU A 575 -23.98 22.46 35.60
C LEU A 575 -25.10 23.38 35.09
N GLY A 576 -25.03 24.69 35.31
CA GLY A 576 -26.07 25.63 34.85
C GLY A 576 -27.49 25.33 35.39
N ASN A 577 -27.62 24.48 36.41
CA ASN A 577 -28.88 24.11 37.04
C ASN A 577 -29.00 24.77 38.43
N GLY A 578 -29.92 25.73 38.54
CA GLY A 578 -30.07 26.54 39.76
C GLY A 578 -30.34 25.75 41.04
N ARG A 579 -30.94 24.54 40.97
CA ARG A 579 -31.16 23.71 42.17
C ARG A 579 -29.86 23.06 42.67
N ALA A 580 -29.07 22.47 41.78
CA ALA A 580 -27.80 21.85 42.13
C ALA A 580 -26.77 22.88 42.58
N SER A 581 -26.67 24.01 41.85
CA SER A 581 -25.80 25.13 42.20
C SER A 581 -26.15 25.70 43.58
N SER A 582 -27.43 25.93 43.87
CA SER A 582 -27.86 26.43 45.18
C SER A 582 -27.52 25.47 46.32
N LYS A 583 -27.54 24.16 46.08
CA LYS A 583 -27.16 23.17 47.09
C LYS A 583 -25.66 23.16 47.35
N ILE A 584 -24.85 23.22 46.29
CA ILE A 584 -23.39 23.32 46.39
C ILE A 584 -22.99 24.61 47.14
N GLU A 585 -23.60 25.74 46.80
CA GLU A 585 -23.39 27.02 47.47
C GLU A 585 -23.76 26.94 48.96
N GLN A 586 -24.89 26.29 49.29
CA GLN A 586 -25.31 26.09 50.68
C GLN A 586 -24.29 25.25 51.48
N ASP A 587 -23.79 24.16 50.90
CA ASP A 587 -22.78 23.30 51.53
C ASP A 587 -21.43 24.03 51.73
N GLN A 588 -21.02 24.85 50.77
CA GLN A 588 -19.82 25.69 50.85
C GLN A 588 -19.95 26.78 51.91
N GLU A 589 -21.11 27.42 51.99
CA GLU A 589 -21.38 28.46 52.98
C GLU A 589 -21.43 27.87 54.40
N GLU A 590 -22.01 26.68 54.59
CA GLU A 590 -21.96 25.96 55.88
C GLU A 590 -20.51 25.70 56.32
N LEU A 591 -19.66 25.22 55.42
CA LEU A 591 -18.24 24.96 55.68
C LEU A 591 -17.47 26.22 56.05
N THR A 592 -17.72 27.32 55.33
CA THR A 592 -17.10 28.62 55.59
C THR A 592 -17.53 29.18 56.95
N GLN A 593 -18.81 29.09 57.30
CA GLN A 593 -19.32 29.52 58.60
C GLN A 593 -18.72 28.71 59.76
N ARG A 594 -18.57 27.39 59.62
CA ARG A 594 -17.91 26.55 60.63
C ARG A 594 -16.45 26.92 60.81
N TRP A 595 -15.73 27.16 59.70
CA TRP A 595 -14.35 27.61 59.72
C TRP A 595 -14.20 28.94 60.48
N ASP A 596 -14.99 29.95 60.14
CA ASP A 596 -14.92 31.27 60.77
C ASP A 596 -15.28 31.20 62.26
N GLY A 597 -16.29 30.42 62.62
CA GLY A 597 -16.66 30.17 64.01
C GLY A 597 -15.53 29.51 64.81
N LEU A 598 -14.78 28.60 64.19
CA LEU A 598 -13.61 27.96 64.82
C LEU A 598 -12.45 28.94 64.99
N VAL A 599 -12.15 29.76 63.99
CA VAL A 599 -11.12 30.82 64.06
C VAL A 599 -11.44 31.82 65.18
N GLN A 600 -12.69 32.28 65.27
CA GLN A 600 -13.11 33.22 66.29
C GLN A 600 -12.97 32.64 67.69
N LYS A 601 -13.40 31.39 67.91
CA LYS A 601 -13.23 30.70 69.20
C LYS A 601 -11.76 30.51 69.57
N LEU A 602 -10.91 30.15 68.61
CA LEU A 602 -9.47 30.00 68.80
C LEU A 602 -8.82 31.32 69.26
N GLU A 603 -9.20 32.44 68.65
CA GLU A 603 -8.71 33.77 69.03
C GLU A 603 -9.15 34.16 70.45
N VAL A 604 -10.42 33.90 70.80
CA VAL A 604 -10.94 34.12 72.15
C VAL A 604 -10.17 33.28 73.18
N TYR A 605 -9.93 31.99 72.89
CA TYR A 605 -9.21 31.09 73.80
C TYR A 605 -7.74 31.50 73.94
N SER A 606 -7.10 31.93 72.86
CA SER A 606 -5.73 32.47 72.87
C SER A 606 -5.62 33.73 73.75
N ASN A 607 -6.57 34.65 73.64
CA ASN A 607 -6.61 35.86 74.47
C ASN A 607 -6.82 35.53 75.95
N GLN A 608 -7.71 34.60 76.29
CA GLN A 608 -7.97 34.16 77.67
C GLN A 608 -6.73 33.49 78.30
N VAL A 609 -6.06 32.61 77.56
CA VAL A 609 -4.83 31.96 78.03
C VAL A 609 -3.70 32.98 78.19
N THR A 610 -3.58 33.96 77.27
CA THR A 610 -2.57 35.04 77.36
C THR A 610 -2.78 35.93 78.58
N GLN A 611 -4.04 36.24 78.94
CA GLN A 611 -4.36 36.98 80.16
C GLN A 611 -3.99 36.19 81.43
N ALA A 612 -4.19 34.87 81.43
CA ALA A 612 -3.80 34.01 82.54
C ALA A 612 -2.27 33.87 82.70
N VAL A 613 -1.50 33.94 81.59
CA VAL A 613 -0.03 34.05 81.63
C VAL A 613 0.41 35.33 82.35
N GLY A 614 -0.32 36.44 82.17
CA GLY A 614 -0.07 37.70 82.88
C GLY A 614 -0.33 37.64 84.40
N SER A 615 -1.26 36.79 84.87
CA SER A 615 -1.61 36.68 86.29
C SER A 615 -0.73 35.71 87.11
N VAL A 616 -0.10 34.71 86.46
CA VAL A 616 0.72 33.68 87.13
C VAL A 616 2.17 34.15 87.41
N GLY A 617 2.54 35.36 86.98
CA GLY A 617 3.74 36.06 87.43
C GLY A 617 5.05 35.44 86.93
N MET A 618 5.63 36.01 85.89
CA MET A 618 7.08 36.03 85.66
C MET A 618 7.49 37.32 84.96
N SER A 619 8.55 37.94 85.47
CA SER A 619 9.34 38.97 84.80
C SER A 619 10.09 38.39 83.59
N GLN A 620 10.31 39.27 82.62
CA GLN A 620 10.98 39.14 81.32
C GLN A 620 12.02 38.01 81.12
N VAL A 621 11.86 37.27 80.01
CA VAL A 621 12.96 36.86 79.12
C VAL A 621 12.57 37.29 77.69
N SER A 622 13.49 37.95 77.00
CA SER A 622 13.29 38.57 75.68
C SER A 622 12.79 37.58 74.61
N GLN A 623 11.66 37.90 73.98
CA GLN A 623 11.37 37.50 72.60
C GLN A 623 10.95 38.74 71.81
N LYS A 624 11.82 39.09 70.86
CA LYS A 624 11.62 40.10 69.84
C LYS A 624 10.71 39.47 68.78
N ALA A 625 9.42 39.80 68.76
CA ALA A 625 8.49 39.77 67.61
C ALA A 625 7.04 39.76 68.10
N ALA A 626 6.46 40.94 68.36
CA ALA A 626 5.00 41.13 68.41
C ALA A 626 4.69 42.63 68.42
N ALA A 627 4.65 43.22 67.22
CA ALA A 627 3.91 44.46 66.97
C ALA A 627 3.63 44.53 65.46
N GLU A 628 2.48 44.00 65.07
CA GLU A 628 1.63 44.59 64.01
C GLU A 628 0.27 43.88 64.05
N THR A 629 -0.61 44.44 64.87
CA THR A 629 -2.05 44.25 64.80
C THR A 629 -2.58 45.09 63.63
N THR A 630 -3.12 44.43 62.60
CA THR A 630 -4.03 45.07 61.63
C THR A 630 -5.41 44.45 61.83
N PRO A 631 -6.47 45.23 62.06
CA PRO A 631 -7.81 44.69 62.27
C PRO A 631 -8.43 44.28 60.94
N MET A 632 -8.95 43.04 60.86
CA MET A 632 -9.92 42.66 59.84
C MET A 632 -11.22 43.43 60.10
N LYS A 633 -11.61 44.29 59.16
CA LYS A 633 -12.97 44.85 59.09
C LYS A 633 -13.72 44.11 57.97
N GLU A 634 -14.75 43.38 58.37
CA GLU A 634 -15.88 43.03 57.52
C GLU A 634 -16.54 44.31 56.98
N GLN A 635 -16.69 44.42 55.67
CA GLN A 635 -17.59 45.39 55.05
C GLN A 635 -18.93 44.71 54.80
N VAL A 636 -19.87 44.94 55.71
CA VAL A 636 -21.30 44.70 55.49
C VAL A 636 -21.81 45.75 54.50
N VAL A 637 -22.36 45.26 53.38
CA VAL A 637 -23.06 46.04 52.37
C VAL A 637 -24.46 46.39 52.89
N ILE A 638 -24.69 47.67 53.21
CA ILE A 638 -26.05 48.25 53.22
C ILE A 638 -25.98 49.63 52.55
N LYS A 639 -26.67 49.79 51.41
CA LYS A 639 -27.01 51.10 50.85
C LYS A 639 -28.49 51.12 50.46
N GLN A 640 -29.27 51.88 51.22
CA GLN A 640 -30.48 52.54 50.73
C GLN A 640 -30.21 54.06 50.61
N ASN A 641 -30.40 54.56 49.39
CA ASN A 641 -30.86 55.89 48.96
C ASN A 641 -30.53 57.17 49.78
N ARG A 642 -29.79 58.12 49.18
CA ARG A 642 -30.34 59.34 48.52
C ARG A 642 -29.27 60.32 48.01
N GLN A 643 -29.54 60.83 46.81
CA GLN A 643 -29.27 62.17 46.25
C GLN A 643 -27.84 62.63 45.96
N GLU A 644 -27.63 62.86 44.65
CA GLU A 644 -26.53 63.55 43.99
C GLU A 644 -26.45 65.04 44.38
N LEU A 645 -25.21 65.55 44.50
CA LEU A 645 -24.72 66.88 44.09
C LEU A 645 -23.16 66.83 44.05
N PRO A 646 -22.48 67.68 43.24
CA PRO A 646 -21.16 67.41 42.64
C PRO A 646 -19.94 67.74 43.54
N PRO A 647 -18.72 67.31 43.17
CA PRO A 647 -17.60 67.16 44.10
C PRO A 647 -16.79 68.46 44.32
N PRO A 648 -16.15 68.65 45.49
CA PRO A 648 -14.99 69.53 45.66
C PRO A 648 -13.67 68.75 45.48
N PRO A 649 -12.55 69.43 45.16
CA PRO A 649 -11.31 68.80 44.71
C PRO A 649 -10.54 68.13 45.85
N PRO A 650 -9.65 67.16 45.56
CA PRO A 650 -8.96 66.37 46.58
C PRO A 650 -7.87 67.20 47.29
N PRO A 651 -7.62 66.98 48.59
CA PRO A 651 -6.47 67.56 49.25
C PRO A 651 -5.20 66.78 48.88
N LYS A 652 -4.17 67.54 48.51
CA LYS A 652 -2.81 67.07 48.21
C LYS A 652 -2.24 66.27 49.38
N LYS A 653 -2.08 64.95 49.23
CA LYS A 653 -1.20 64.14 50.09
C LYS A 653 0.26 64.37 49.68
N ARG A 654 1.08 64.65 50.68
CA ARG A 654 2.54 64.76 50.61
C ARG A 654 3.13 63.44 50.12
N GLN A 655 4.00 63.52 49.11
CA GLN A 655 4.87 62.43 48.66
C GLN A 655 5.94 62.16 49.72
N ILE A 656 6.13 60.88 50.06
CA ILE A 656 7.31 60.35 50.76
C ILE A 656 8.21 59.74 49.67
N PRO A 657 9.55 59.90 49.72
CA PRO A 657 10.46 59.43 48.68
C PRO A 657 10.65 57.92 48.82
N GLY A 658 10.18 57.15 47.84
CA GLY A 658 10.24 55.68 47.87
C GLY A 658 10.48 55.04 46.51
N ASP A 659 11.02 55.79 45.55
CA ASP A 659 11.45 55.27 44.25
C ASP A 659 12.98 55.20 44.22
N SER A 660 13.55 54.15 44.81
CA SER A 660 14.90 53.74 44.43
C SER A 660 14.80 53.06 43.07
N GLU A 661 15.52 53.57 42.07
CA GLU A 661 15.59 53.01 40.71
C GLU A 661 15.95 51.51 40.72
N ALA A 662 16.68 51.06 41.75
CA ALA A 662 17.01 49.66 41.99
C ALA A 662 15.76 48.78 42.28
N LYS A 663 14.79 49.27 43.05
CA LYS A 663 13.56 48.51 43.38
C LYS A 663 12.65 48.34 42.16
N LYS A 664 12.49 49.39 41.34
CA LYS A 664 11.76 49.29 40.07
C LYS A 664 12.38 48.29 39.11
N LYS A 665 13.72 48.27 39.04
CA LYS A 665 14.45 47.32 38.19
C LYS A 665 14.24 45.88 38.67
N PHE A 666 14.32 45.65 39.98
CA PHE A 666 14.05 44.33 40.59
C PHE A 666 12.60 43.86 40.36
N ASP A 667 11.61 44.74 40.53
CA ASP A 667 10.19 44.41 40.32
C ASP A 667 9.90 44.09 38.84
N ALA A 668 10.52 44.81 37.91
CA ALA A 668 10.40 44.57 36.47
C ALA A 668 11.03 43.22 36.05
N GLU A 669 12.25 42.93 36.51
CA GLU A 669 12.94 41.65 36.26
C GLU A 669 12.21 40.46 36.90
N SER A 670 11.68 40.64 38.12
CA SER A 670 10.87 39.63 38.83
C SER A 670 9.59 39.30 38.06
N THR A 671 8.91 40.33 37.54
CA THR A 671 7.68 40.16 36.75
C THR A 671 7.97 39.45 35.44
N GLU A 672 9.07 39.79 34.75
CA GLU A 672 9.48 39.13 33.51
C GLU A 672 9.74 37.62 33.73
N LEU A 673 10.48 37.27 34.79
CA LEU A 673 10.81 35.87 35.11
C LEU A 673 9.57 35.08 35.53
N LEU A 674 8.70 35.62 36.37
CA LEU A 674 7.44 34.94 36.75
C LEU A 674 6.53 34.69 35.55
N ASN A 675 6.46 35.64 34.62
CA ASN A 675 5.64 35.51 33.42
C ASN A 675 6.22 34.43 32.48
N TRP A 676 7.54 34.36 32.34
CA TRP A 676 8.20 33.28 31.60
C TRP A 676 8.02 31.91 32.27
N ILE A 677 8.15 31.82 33.60
CA ILE A 677 7.92 30.61 34.39
C ILE A 677 6.50 30.08 34.16
N SER A 678 5.49 30.95 34.26
CA SER A 678 4.09 30.59 34.04
C SER A 678 3.85 30.06 32.62
N LYS A 679 4.33 30.79 31.59
CA LYS A 679 4.22 30.35 30.20
C LYS A 679 4.93 29.02 29.94
N SER A 680 6.12 28.85 30.49
CA SER A 680 6.91 27.62 30.34
C SER A 680 6.23 26.44 31.02
N LYS A 681 5.65 26.63 32.22
CA LYS A 681 4.89 25.59 32.92
C LYS A 681 3.71 25.08 32.09
N SER A 682 2.91 25.98 31.53
CA SER A 682 1.79 25.61 30.64
C SER A 682 2.27 24.92 29.36
N ALA A 683 3.35 25.43 28.75
CA ALA A 683 3.90 24.84 27.54
C ALA A 683 4.44 23.42 27.78
N ILE A 684 5.20 23.22 28.86
CA ILE A 684 5.73 21.91 29.27
C ILE A 684 4.58 20.92 29.52
N GLN A 685 3.53 21.35 30.24
CA GLN A 685 2.36 20.52 30.53
C GLN A 685 1.60 20.10 29.27
N ALA A 686 1.52 20.97 28.26
CA ALA A 686 0.92 20.64 26.96
C ALA A 686 1.76 19.65 26.13
N THR A 687 3.08 19.60 26.34
CA THR A 687 4.00 18.66 25.69
C THR A 687 4.21 17.34 26.45
N ASP A 688 3.67 17.18 27.65
CA ASP A 688 3.90 15.98 28.46
C ASP A 688 3.27 14.72 27.84
N ILE A 689 3.99 13.61 27.94
CA ILE A 689 3.50 12.30 27.49
C ILE A 689 2.81 11.61 28.67
N LYS A 690 1.50 11.48 28.57
CA LYS A 690 0.68 10.74 29.55
C LYS A 690 0.71 9.23 29.32
N GLU A 691 0.79 8.81 28.06
CA GLU A 691 0.77 7.39 27.66
C GLU A 691 1.73 7.11 26.50
N TYR A 692 2.43 5.98 26.56
CA TYR A 692 3.34 5.55 25.51
C TYR A 692 2.63 4.72 24.43
N LYS A 693 3.07 4.86 23.18
CA LYS A 693 2.52 4.14 22.02
C LYS A 693 3.63 3.42 21.24
N LYS A 694 3.27 2.43 20.41
CA LYS A 694 4.23 1.68 19.58
C LYS A 694 4.96 2.58 18.57
N MET A 695 4.22 3.49 17.92
CA MET A 695 4.78 4.57 17.10
C MET A 695 4.03 5.88 17.42
N ARG A 696 4.78 6.95 17.70
CA ARG A 696 4.26 8.31 17.94
C ARG A 696 5.16 9.35 17.28
N GLU A 697 4.58 10.31 16.58
CA GLU A 697 5.32 11.47 16.08
C GLU A 697 5.82 12.35 17.25
N THR A 698 7.15 12.52 17.38
CA THR A 698 7.78 13.28 18.48
C THR A 698 8.45 14.58 18.03
N SER A 699 8.53 14.83 16.72
CA SER A 699 9.25 15.96 16.12
C SER A 699 8.76 17.32 16.63
N ASN A 700 7.45 17.56 16.66
CA ASN A 700 6.86 18.81 17.17
C ASN A 700 7.14 19.03 18.67
N MET A 701 7.02 17.97 19.49
CA MET A 701 7.29 18.04 20.92
C MET A 701 8.77 18.37 21.19
N LYS A 702 9.68 17.77 20.42
CA LYS A 702 11.13 18.00 20.50
C LYS A 702 11.51 19.43 20.09
N GLU A 703 10.88 19.96 19.04
CA GLU A 703 11.05 21.35 18.59
C GLU A 703 10.66 22.32 19.72
N LYS A 704 9.47 22.14 20.29
CA LYS A 704 8.97 22.96 21.40
C LYS A 704 9.87 22.88 22.64
N LEU A 705 10.33 21.68 22.98
CA LEU A 705 11.19 21.48 24.15
C LEU A 705 12.57 22.12 23.96
N LYS A 706 13.13 22.08 22.74
CA LYS A 706 14.37 22.80 22.39
C LYS A 706 14.22 24.32 22.51
N VAL A 707 13.07 24.88 22.10
CA VAL A 707 12.80 26.32 22.23
C VAL A 707 12.79 26.72 23.71
N ILE A 708 12.05 25.98 24.54
CA ILE A 708 11.97 26.24 26.00
C ILE A 708 13.35 26.09 26.66
N GLU A 709 14.13 25.06 26.28
CA GLU A 709 15.48 24.86 26.81
C GLU A 709 16.42 26.01 26.43
N LYS A 710 16.33 26.52 25.19
CA LYS A 710 17.10 27.69 24.75
C LYS A 710 16.72 28.93 25.55
N GLU A 711 15.42 29.20 25.70
CA GLU A 711 14.94 30.33 26.50
C GLU A 711 15.34 30.20 27.98
N ARG A 712 15.32 28.99 28.54
CA ARG A 712 15.78 28.71 29.90
C ARG A 712 17.24 29.13 30.09
N VAL A 713 18.12 28.80 29.14
CA VAL A 713 19.54 29.21 29.21
C VAL A 713 19.68 30.72 29.23
N GLU A 714 18.91 31.43 28.40
CA GLU A 714 18.90 32.91 28.36
C GLU A 714 18.35 33.52 29.66
N LYS A 715 17.23 32.97 30.20
CA LYS A 715 16.60 33.47 31.42
C LYS A 715 17.36 33.10 32.70
N SER A 716 18.18 32.05 32.68
CA SER A 716 19.05 31.67 33.81
C SER A 716 20.02 32.80 34.16
N GLN A 717 20.57 33.50 33.17
CA GLN A 717 21.48 34.62 33.40
C GLN A 717 20.76 35.79 34.09
N LYS A 718 19.52 36.08 33.67
CA LYS A 718 18.65 37.08 34.32
C LYS A 718 18.25 36.69 35.74
N LEU A 719 18.05 35.39 36.01
CA LEU A 719 17.78 34.90 37.37
C LEU A 719 18.97 35.14 38.30
N ASP A 720 20.20 34.92 37.82
CA ASP A 720 21.42 35.20 38.59
C ASP A 720 21.60 36.71 38.86
N GLU A 721 21.26 37.56 37.88
CA GLU A 721 21.26 39.02 38.02
C GLU A 721 20.19 39.50 39.00
N LEU A 722 18.98 38.95 38.94
CA LEU A 722 17.90 39.22 39.89
C LEU A 722 18.31 38.81 41.32
N ASN A 723 18.96 37.66 41.47
CA ASN A 723 19.42 37.20 42.78
C ASN A 723 20.47 38.14 43.37
N ARG A 724 21.45 38.57 42.56
CA ARG A 724 22.45 39.56 43.00
C ARG A 724 21.83 40.91 43.33
N SER A 725 20.93 41.43 42.50
CA SER A 725 20.29 42.73 42.71
C SER A 725 19.35 42.71 43.93
N GLY A 726 18.61 41.62 44.13
CA GLY A 726 17.77 41.38 45.30
C GLY A 726 18.58 41.33 46.60
N HIS A 727 19.73 40.65 46.63
CA HIS A 727 20.61 40.67 47.81
C HIS A 727 21.20 42.06 48.11
N ILE A 728 21.56 42.84 47.09
CA ILE A 728 22.02 44.22 47.26
C ILE A 728 20.90 45.10 47.82
N LEU A 729 19.67 44.95 47.32
CA LEU A 729 18.48 45.66 47.83
C LEU A 729 18.17 45.28 49.29
N LEU A 730 18.28 44.00 49.65
CA LEU A 730 18.09 43.54 51.03
C LEU A 730 19.12 44.16 51.99
N ASP A 731 20.39 44.30 51.58
CA ASP A 731 21.44 44.94 52.36
C ASP A 731 21.22 46.46 52.51
N GLN A 732 20.78 47.14 51.44
CA GLN A 732 20.43 48.57 51.48
C GLN A 732 19.23 48.85 52.38
N MET A 733 18.13 48.12 52.20
CA MET A 733 16.92 48.29 53.01
C MET A 733 17.16 47.89 54.48
N GLY A 734 18.02 46.90 54.74
CA GLY A 734 18.43 46.52 56.09
C GLY A 734 19.24 47.62 56.80
N LYS A 735 20.07 48.37 56.07
CA LYS A 735 20.80 49.55 56.59
C LYS A 735 19.89 50.74 56.86
N GLU A 736 18.79 50.87 56.11
CA GLU A 736 17.81 51.96 56.23
C GLU A 736 16.64 51.65 57.20
N GLY A 737 16.57 50.43 57.75
CA GLY A 737 15.52 50.02 58.68
C GLY A 737 14.15 49.78 58.02
N LEU A 738 14.12 49.54 56.70
CA LEU A 738 12.93 49.25 55.92
C LEU A 738 12.60 47.75 55.90
N SER A 739 11.33 47.38 55.69
CA SER A 739 10.90 45.98 55.65
C SER A 739 11.54 45.22 54.48
N THR A 740 12.28 44.15 54.78
CA THR A 740 12.96 43.27 53.80
C THR A 740 12.15 42.04 53.41
N VAL A 741 10.99 41.82 54.03
CA VAL A 741 10.20 40.59 53.91
C VAL A 741 9.73 40.38 52.47
N ASP A 742 9.15 41.40 51.85
CA ASP A 742 8.54 41.30 50.51
C ASP A 742 9.55 40.87 49.43
N ILE A 743 10.74 41.48 49.43
CA ILE A 743 11.80 41.15 48.45
C ILE A 743 12.28 39.71 48.66
N LYS A 744 12.48 39.30 49.91
CA LYS A 744 12.92 37.94 50.24
C LYS A 744 11.88 36.90 49.80
N THR A 745 10.59 37.15 50.04
CA THR A 745 9.50 36.27 49.63
C THR A 745 9.40 36.14 48.11
N VAL A 746 9.58 37.24 47.36
CA VAL A 746 9.58 37.22 45.89
C VAL A 746 10.77 36.40 45.35
N MET A 747 11.97 36.58 45.91
CA MET A 747 13.16 35.80 45.51
C MET A 747 12.98 34.30 45.78
N GLU A 748 12.51 33.93 46.98
CA GLU A 748 12.26 32.53 47.35
C GLU A 748 11.22 31.88 46.42
N LYS A 749 10.15 32.60 46.09
CA LYS A 749 9.11 32.13 45.16
C LYS A 749 9.68 31.87 43.76
N ILE A 750 10.43 32.81 43.19
CA ILE A 750 11.00 32.67 41.84
C ILE A 750 11.98 31.50 41.79
N LEU A 751 12.86 31.35 42.78
CA LEU A 751 13.82 30.24 42.83
C LEU A 751 13.14 28.88 42.95
N SER A 752 12.08 28.79 43.77
CA SER A 752 11.28 27.56 43.92
C SER A 752 10.60 27.19 42.61
N GLU A 753 9.84 28.11 42.01
CA GLU A 753 9.11 27.84 40.76
C GLU A 753 10.06 27.57 39.58
N TRP A 754 11.20 28.26 39.51
CA TRP A 754 12.24 27.96 38.51
C TRP A 754 12.74 26.53 38.63
N LYS A 755 13.03 26.06 39.86
CA LYS A 755 13.47 24.69 40.12
C LYS A 755 12.41 23.67 39.69
N HIS A 756 11.13 23.94 39.96
CA HIS A 756 10.03 23.09 39.50
C HIS A 756 9.95 23.01 37.97
N VAL A 757 10.02 24.14 37.27
CA VAL A 757 9.99 24.17 35.80
C VAL A 757 11.16 23.36 35.21
N VAL A 758 12.37 23.50 35.76
CA VAL A 758 13.53 22.72 35.33
C VAL A 758 13.34 21.22 35.52
N GLN A 759 12.84 20.80 36.69
CA GLN A 759 12.59 19.38 36.97
C GLN A 759 11.53 18.78 36.04
N HIS A 760 10.44 19.51 35.79
CA HIS A 760 9.41 19.08 34.85
C HIS A 760 9.92 19.01 33.41
N LEU A 761 10.75 19.97 32.98
CA LEU A 761 11.36 19.99 31.65
C LEU A 761 12.26 18.76 31.43
N GLU A 762 13.09 18.42 32.42
CA GLU A 762 13.94 17.23 32.41
C GLU A 762 13.13 15.93 32.40
N GLU A 763 12.01 15.90 33.11
CA GLU A 763 11.09 14.76 33.10
C GLU A 763 10.43 14.56 31.73
N VAL A 764 9.85 15.61 31.14
CA VAL A 764 9.24 15.52 29.81
C VAL A 764 10.29 15.16 28.76
N ALA A 765 11.51 15.70 28.85
CA ALA A 765 12.61 15.32 27.97
C ALA A 765 12.96 13.83 28.07
N ARG A 766 12.99 13.26 29.28
CA ARG A 766 13.19 11.80 29.48
C ARG A 766 12.05 10.98 28.87
N LYS A 767 10.79 11.39 29.07
CA LYS A 767 9.63 10.69 28.50
C LYS A 767 9.63 10.72 26.96
N ILE A 768 9.94 11.87 26.35
CA ILE A 768 10.06 11.99 24.90
C ILE A 768 11.19 11.10 24.39
N LYS A 769 12.36 11.11 25.04
CA LYS A 769 13.48 10.24 24.66
C LYS A 769 13.09 8.77 24.72
N TYR A 770 12.42 8.33 25.79
CA TYR A 770 11.95 6.96 25.91
C TYR A 770 10.94 6.59 24.80
N GLN A 771 10.05 7.51 24.41
CA GLN A 771 9.15 7.31 23.26
C GLN A 771 9.91 7.25 21.92
N GLU A 772 11.00 8.01 21.74
CA GLU A 772 11.87 7.90 20.56
C GLU A 772 12.58 6.54 20.50
N ASP A 773 13.09 6.05 21.64
CA ASP A 773 13.70 4.73 21.75
C ASP A 773 12.68 3.62 21.45
N LEU A 774 11.42 3.78 21.88
CA LEU A 774 10.30 2.89 21.51
C LEU A 774 10.02 2.90 20.00
N ASN A 775 9.94 4.08 19.40
CA ASN A 775 9.71 4.20 17.96
C ASN A 775 10.83 3.52 17.15
N ALA A 776 12.09 3.71 17.55
CA ALA A 776 13.24 3.07 16.90
C ALA A 776 13.18 1.55 17.02
N TYR A 777 12.85 1.04 18.21
CA TYR A 777 12.68 -0.40 18.46
C TYR A 777 11.57 -1.03 17.61
N PHE A 778 10.38 -0.42 17.54
CA PHE A 778 9.28 -0.93 16.73
C PHE A 778 9.53 -0.79 15.22
N LYS A 779 10.30 0.22 14.81
CA LYS A 779 10.76 0.34 13.42
C LYS A 779 11.68 -0.82 13.02
N GLU A 780 12.69 -1.12 13.83
CA GLU A 780 13.58 -2.26 13.57
C GLU A 780 12.82 -3.60 13.57
N MET A 781 11.90 -3.79 14.53
CA MET A 781 11.05 -4.98 14.58
C MET A 781 10.19 -5.11 13.31
N SER A 782 9.58 -4.03 12.83
CA SER A 782 8.76 -4.03 11.61
C SER A 782 9.59 -4.35 10.36
N GLU A 783 10.84 -3.89 10.26
CA GLU A 783 11.73 -4.24 9.15
C GLU A 783 12.07 -5.74 9.14
N LEU A 784 12.33 -6.32 10.32
CA LEU A 784 12.60 -7.75 10.44
C LEU A 784 11.33 -8.59 10.17
N GLU A 785 10.18 -8.15 10.69
CA GLU A 785 8.87 -8.77 10.45
C GLU A 785 8.54 -8.83 8.95
N LYS A 786 8.78 -7.73 8.20
CA LYS A 786 8.61 -7.72 6.74
C LYS A 786 9.45 -8.79 6.05
N THR A 787 10.70 -8.97 6.50
CA THR A 787 11.58 -10.00 5.95
C THR A 787 11.03 -11.41 6.22
N VAL A 788 10.48 -11.65 7.42
CA VAL A 788 9.85 -12.94 7.77
C VAL A 788 8.59 -13.19 6.93
N ILE A 789 7.70 -12.19 6.82
CA ILE A 789 6.48 -12.28 6.01
C ILE A 789 6.79 -12.54 4.54
N GLU A 790 7.85 -11.92 3.99
CA GLU A 790 8.33 -12.22 2.64
C GLU A 790 8.72 -13.70 2.47
N LYS A 791 9.34 -14.32 3.49
CA LYS A 791 9.68 -15.74 3.46
C LYS A 791 8.47 -16.65 3.63
N ASP A 792 7.49 -16.29 4.46
CA ASP A 792 6.21 -17.01 4.51
C ASP A 792 5.45 -16.92 3.19
N ARG A 793 5.50 -15.76 2.51
CA ARG A 793 4.91 -15.62 1.18
C ARG A 793 5.65 -16.47 0.15
N TRP A 794 6.98 -16.52 0.22
CA TRP A 794 7.79 -17.41 -0.62
C TRP A 794 7.42 -18.89 -0.41
N LEU A 795 7.21 -19.31 0.84
CA LEU A 795 6.75 -20.67 1.17
C LEU A 795 5.33 -20.98 0.69
N LYS A 796 4.44 -19.98 0.61
CA LYS A 796 3.03 -20.13 0.21
C LYS A 796 2.79 -20.01 -1.30
N ASN A 797 3.68 -19.36 -2.04
CA ASN A 797 3.51 -19.16 -3.49
C ASN A 797 3.87 -20.42 -4.27
N ASP A 798 2.89 -21.31 -4.40
CA ASP A 798 2.99 -22.60 -5.13
C ASP A 798 3.35 -22.43 -6.62
N ALA A 799 2.87 -21.40 -7.32
CA ALA A 799 2.94 -21.38 -8.79
C ALA A 799 4.34 -21.17 -9.41
N SER A 800 5.20 -20.32 -8.81
CA SER A 800 6.56 -20.06 -9.35
C SER A 800 7.64 -20.99 -8.79
N VAL A 801 7.35 -21.58 -7.63
CA VAL A 801 8.22 -22.54 -6.94
C VAL A 801 7.98 -23.93 -7.54
N ALA A 802 6.74 -24.35 -7.80
CA ALA A 802 6.43 -25.66 -8.38
C ALA A 802 6.93 -25.87 -9.83
N SER A 803 7.18 -24.80 -10.61
CA SER A 803 7.69 -24.91 -11.99
C SER A 803 9.21 -25.12 -12.09
N GLN A 804 9.94 -24.96 -10.98
CA GLN A 804 11.39 -25.16 -10.92
C GLN A 804 11.71 -26.62 -10.58
N PRO A 805 12.79 -27.22 -11.13
CA PRO A 805 13.19 -28.57 -10.78
C PRO A 805 13.45 -28.70 -9.27
N SER A 806 12.99 -29.79 -8.63
CA SER A 806 13.09 -30.01 -7.17
C SER A 806 14.51 -29.84 -6.61
N ALA A 807 15.55 -30.11 -7.42
CA ALA A 807 16.95 -29.89 -7.06
C ALA A 807 17.31 -28.39 -6.92
N VAL A 808 16.82 -27.54 -7.83
CA VAL A 808 17.05 -26.09 -7.79
C VAL A 808 16.27 -25.47 -6.63
N LEU A 809 15.04 -25.93 -6.40
CA LEU A 809 14.23 -25.51 -5.27
C LEU A 809 14.85 -25.82 -3.93
N LYS A 810 15.43 -27.01 -3.78
CA LYS A 810 16.15 -27.42 -2.57
C LYS A 810 17.29 -26.45 -2.24
N ASP A 811 18.06 -26.05 -3.24
CA ASP A 811 19.18 -25.11 -3.08
C ASP A 811 18.70 -23.68 -2.77
N LEU A 812 17.59 -23.25 -3.37
CA LEU A 812 16.94 -21.97 -3.05
C LEU A 812 16.40 -21.96 -1.61
N CYS A 813 15.68 -23.01 -1.20
CA CYS A 813 15.21 -23.21 0.18
C CYS A 813 16.37 -23.10 1.20
N GLN A 814 17.51 -23.72 0.89
CA GLN A 814 18.70 -23.67 1.73
C GLN A 814 19.29 -22.25 1.85
N ARG A 815 19.30 -21.48 0.74
CA ARG A 815 19.77 -20.09 0.73
C ARG A 815 18.85 -19.21 1.57
N GLU A 816 17.54 -19.37 1.44
CA GLU A 816 16.55 -18.62 2.20
C GLU A 816 16.63 -18.90 3.71
N LEU A 817 16.82 -20.18 4.09
CA LEU A 817 17.07 -20.57 5.47
C LEU A 817 18.36 -19.93 6.01
N THR A 818 19.44 -19.93 5.22
CA THR A 818 20.72 -19.30 5.58
C THR A 818 20.56 -17.79 5.78
N HIS A 819 19.74 -17.14 4.94
CA HIS A 819 19.43 -15.72 5.07
C HIS A 819 18.68 -15.42 6.37
N LEU A 820 17.64 -16.18 6.72
CA LEU A 820 16.93 -15.99 8.00
C LEU A 820 17.85 -16.19 9.21
N VAL A 821 18.69 -17.24 9.20
CA VAL A 821 19.65 -17.49 10.29
C VAL A 821 20.64 -16.33 10.42
N SER A 822 21.03 -15.69 9.31
CA SER A 822 21.93 -14.53 9.32
C SER A 822 21.36 -13.30 10.06
N LEU A 823 20.04 -13.24 10.29
CA LEU A 823 19.38 -12.16 11.04
C LEU A 823 19.51 -12.31 12.57
N SER A 824 20.05 -13.43 13.06
CA SER A 824 20.21 -13.71 14.50
C SER A 824 20.90 -12.57 15.29
N PRO A 825 21.96 -11.89 14.79
CA PRO A 825 22.58 -10.78 15.52
C PRO A 825 21.63 -9.58 15.73
N ARG A 826 20.78 -9.27 14.74
CA ARG A 826 19.74 -8.24 14.88
C ARG A 826 18.66 -8.67 15.86
N LEU A 827 18.32 -9.96 15.87
CA LEU A 827 17.36 -10.51 16.83
C LEU A 827 17.86 -10.43 18.27
N GLU A 828 19.15 -10.70 18.51
CA GLU A 828 19.77 -10.53 19.82
C GLU A 828 19.86 -9.05 20.22
N HIS A 829 20.12 -8.16 19.27
CA HIS A 829 20.05 -6.71 19.50
C HIS A 829 18.63 -6.30 19.93
N LEU A 830 17.61 -6.74 19.20
CA LEU A 830 16.19 -6.47 19.50
C LEU A 830 15.82 -6.97 20.91
N LYS A 831 16.24 -8.18 21.29
CA LYS A 831 16.04 -8.73 22.65
C LYS A 831 16.75 -7.89 23.72
N ALA A 832 17.97 -7.43 23.47
CA ALA A 832 18.70 -6.58 24.41
C ALA A 832 18.04 -5.20 24.57
N THR A 833 17.58 -4.60 23.47
CA THR A 833 16.84 -3.33 23.48
C THR A 833 15.50 -3.47 24.22
N CYS A 834 14.77 -4.57 24.01
CA CYS A 834 13.54 -4.88 24.75
C CYS A 834 13.79 -4.94 26.26
N LYS A 835 14.83 -5.64 26.72
CA LYS A 835 15.21 -5.68 28.14
C LYS A 835 15.55 -4.31 28.70
N THR A 836 16.19 -3.46 27.90
CA THR A 836 16.51 -2.09 28.30
C THR A 836 15.23 -1.26 28.46
N LEU A 837 14.30 -1.35 27.51
CA LEU A 837 13.04 -0.62 27.51
C LEU A 837 12.09 -1.07 28.62
N THR A 838 12.08 -2.36 28.96
CA THR A 838 11.27 -2.93 30.06
C THR A 838 11.89 -2.72 31.44
N SER A 839 13.15 -2.27 31.53
CA SER A 839 13.79 -1.92 32.81
C SER A 839 13.38 -0.56 33.38
N GLN A 840 12.70 0.28 32.58
CA GLN A 840 12.21 1.60 32.98
C GLN A 840 11.00 1.50 33.94
N PRO A 841 10.78 2.49 34.82
CA PRO A 841 9.64 2.49 35.73
C PRO A 841 8.31 2.56 34.96
N MET A 842 7.39 1.63 35.25
CA MET A 842 6.09 1.47 34.57
C MET A 842 6.21 1.26 33.05
N PRO A 843 6.88 0.18 32.58
CA PRO A 843 7.00 -0.08 31.16
C PRO A 843 5.66 -0.55 30.58
N PRO A 844 5.30 -0.13 29.35
CA PRO A 844 4.12 -0.66 28.67
C PRO A 844 4.21 -2.18 28.41
N ASN A 845 3.13 -2.92 28.71
CA ASN A 845 3.06 -4.38 28.52
C ASN A 845 3.31 -4.81 27.06
N PHE A 846 2.86 -4.00 26.11
CA PHE A 846 2.92 -4.32 24.68
C PHE A 846 4.35 -4.51 24.13
N ILE A 847 5.39 -3.99 24.82
CA ILE A 847 6.79 -4.08 24.38
C ILE A 847 7.25 -5.54 24.35
N GLN A 848 6.99 -6.27 25.44
CA GLN A 848 7.39 -7.66 25.59
C GLN A 848 6.46 -8.60 24.81
N GLU A 849 5.17 -8.33 24.79
CA GLU A 849 4.18 -9.10 24.03
C GLU A 849 4.48 -9.10 22.53
N SER A 850 4.80 -7.92 21.98
CA SER A 850 5.12 -7.78 20.55
C SER A 850 6.42 -8.53 20.20
N LEU A 851 7.43 -8.51 21.07
CA LEU A 851 8.65 -9.28 20.87
C LEU A 851 8.37 -10.78 20.87
N ASN A 852 7.58 -11.27 21.82
CA ASN A 852 7.25 -12.69 21.92
C ASN A 852 6.50 -13.15 20.67
N SER A 853 5.49 -12.40 20.23
CA SER A 853 4.73 -12.70 19.01
C SER A 853 5.63 -12.75 17.77
N PHE A 854 6.55 -11.80 17.61
CA PHE A 854 7.51 -11.80 16.51
C PHE A 854 8.48 -12.99 16.60
N LEU A 855 9.02 -13.29 17.78
CA LEU A 855 9.93 -14.42 17.96
C LEU A 855 9.27 -15.76 17.66
N ASP A 856 8.00 -15.91 18.01
CA ASP A 856 7.23 -17.11 17.71
C ASP A 856 6.96 -17.25 16.21
N HIS A 857 6.62 -16.14 15.54
CA HIS A 857 6.49 -16.11 14.09
C HIS A 857 7.80 -16.47 13.38
N PHE A 858 8.91 -15.81 13.74
CA PHE A 858 10.24 -16.08 13.18
C PHE A 858 10.64 -17.55 13.31
N LYS A 859 10.42 -18.16 14.49
CA LYS A 859 10.70 -19.58 14.71
C LYS A 859 9.84 -20.49 13.84
N LEU A 860 8.54 -20.20 13.75
CA LEU A 860 7.60 -20.99 12.94
C LEU A 860 8.00 -20.97 11.45
N THR A 861 8.37 -19.81 10.93
CA THR A 861 8.81 -19.67 9.52
C THR A 861 10.11 -20.43 9.27
N CYS A 862 11.07 -20.39 10.21
CA CYS A 862 12.30 -21.18 10.11
C CYS A 862 12.01 -22.68 10.08
N GLN A 863 11.09 -23.17 10.93
CA GLN A 863 10.68 -24.57 10.96
C GLN A 863 10.06 -25.02 9.63
N LYS A 864 9.14 -24.23 9.07
CA LYS A 864 8.52 -24.54 7.78
C LYS A 864 9.52 -24.61 6.63
N LEU A 865 10.50 -23.69 6.58
CA LEU A 865 11.57 -23.71 5.59
C LEU A 865 12.46 -24.96 5.72
N GLU A 866 12.78 -25.35 6.95
CA GLU A 866 13.57 -26.54 7.22
C GLU A 866 12.84 -27.83 6.83
N GLU A 867 11.53 -27.91 7.12
CA GLU A 867 10.67 -29.02 6.68
C GLU A 867 10.56 -29.09 5.15
N CYS A 868 10.35 -27.96 4.47
CA CYS A 868 10.32 -27.88 3.01
C CYS A 868 11.64 -28.33 2.38
N HIS A 869 12.79 -27.88 2.90
CA HIS A 869 14.10 -28.32 2.43
C HIS A 869 14.30 -29.84 2.61
N GLN A 870 13.87 -30.40 3.74
CA GLN A 870 13.95 -31.85 3.98
C GLN A 870 13.06 -32.65 3.03
N GLN A 871 11.87 -32.14 2.71
CA GLN A 871 10.95 -32.77 1.78
C GLN A 871 11.52 -32.78 0.34
N LEU A 872 11.98 -31.63 -0.15
CA LEU A 872 12.60 -31.50 -1.47
C LEU A 872 13.88 -32.34 -1.62
N LYS A 873 14.63 -32.50 -0.53
CA LYS A 873 15.79 -33.39 -0.48
C LYS A 873 15.39 -34.85 -0.74
N LYS A 874 14.33 -35.34 -0.10
CA LYS A 874 13.82 -36.70 -0.31
C LYS A 874 13.28 -36.90 -1.74
N GLU A 875 12.57 -35.91 -2.28
CA GLU A 875 12.04 -35.96 -3.65
C GLU A 875 13.16 -36.03 -4.69
N THR A 876 14.21 -35.22 -4.53
CA THR A 876 15.37 -35.23 -5.43
C THR A 876 16.10 -36.58 -5.40
N GLU A 877 16.22 -37.22 -4.23
CA GLU A 877 16.85 -38.54 -4.06
C GLU A 877 15.98 -39.69 -4.63
N SER A 878 14.70 -39.45 -4.92
CA SER A 878 13.73 -40.45 -5.39
C SER A 878 13.54 -40.51 -6.91
N GLN A 879 14.12 -39.56 -7.67
CA GLN A 879 14.06 -39.52 -9.13
C GLN A 879 15.29 -40.17 -9.79
N PRO A 880 15.15 -40.74 -11.01
CA PRO A 880 16.29 -41.29 -11.75
C PRO A 880 17.25 -40.17 -12.17
N SER A 881 18.55 -40.47 -12.18
CA SER A 881 19.55 -39.52 -12.64
C SER A 881 19.41 -39.25 -14.14
N GLN A 882 19.77 -38.04 -14.58
CA GLN A 882 19.76 -37.68 -16.00
C GLN A 882 20.64 -38.64 -16.83
N ASP A 883 21.77 -39.08 -16.26
CA ASP A 883 22.68 -40.04 -16.91
C ASP A 883 21.99 -41.39 -17.21
N TYR A 884 21.10 -41.84 -16.33
CA TYR A 884 20.33 -43.07 -16.53
C TYR A 884 19.29 -42.90 -17.65
N VAL A 885 18.55 -41.79 -17.64
CA VAL A 885 17.54 -41.48 -18.67
C VAL A 885 18.19 -41.36 -20.05
N ASP A 886 19.30 -40.64 -20.15
CA ASP A 886 20.05 -40.47 -21.39
C ASP A 886 20.63 -41.78 -21.90
N ALA A 887 21.16 -42.62 -21.00
CA ALA A 887 21.70 -43.93 -21.38
C ALA A 887 20.61 -44.89 -21.88
N LEU A 888 19.43 -44.87 -21.26
CA LEU A 888 18.27 -45.66 -21.68
C LEU A 888 17.76 -45.23 -23.06
N GLN A 889 17.62 -43.92 -23.29
CA GLN A 889 17.18 -43.39 -24.58
C GLN A 889 18.19 -43.70 -25.69
N ARG A 890 19.50 -43.49 -25.45
CA ARG A 890 20.54 -43.82 -26.43
C ARG A 890 20.52 -45.30 -26.80
N LEU A 891 20.32 -46.21 -25.83
CA LEU A 891 20.23 -47.64 -26.10
C LEU A 891 19.02 -47.94 -27.00
N LYS A 892 17.85 -47.36 -26.70
CA LYS A 892 16.63 -47.48 -27.51
C LYS A 892 16.85 -47.02 -28.94
N ASP A 893 17.47 -45.85 -29.14
CA ASP A 893 17.76 -45.31 -30.47
C ASP A 893 18.75 -46.20 -31.24
N THR A 894 19.80 -46.69 -30.58
CA THR A 894 20.75 -47.61 -31.21
C THR A 894 20.13 -48.93 -31.62
N LEU A 895 19.19 -49.46 -30.83
CA LEU A 895 18.47 -50.69 -31.18
C LEU A 895 17.55 -50.50 -32.39
N SER A 896 16.86 -49.37 -32.46
CA SER A 896 16.01 -49.03 -33.60
C SER A 896 16.83 -48.86 -34.89
N ASP A 897 17.97 -48.17 -34.83
CA ASP A 897 18.88 -48.02 -35.97
C ASP A 897 19.46 -49.38 -36.45
N LEU A 898 19.83 -50.27 -35.51
CA LEU A 898 20.28 -51.62 -35.84
C LEU A 898 19.17 -52.49 -36.46
N GLU A 899 17.92 -52.32 -36.02
CA GLU A 899 16.76 -53.00 -36.61
C GLU A 899 16.48 -52.50 -38.04
N CYS A 900 16.63 -51.21 -38.32
CA CYS A 900 16.53 -50.64 -39.68
C CYS A 900 17.67 -51.08 -40.61
N LYS A 901 18.89 -51.24 -40.09
CA LYS A 901 20.08 -51.67 -40.86
C LYS A 901 20.10 -53.17 -41.14
N GLN A 902 19.18 -53.93 -40.57
CA GLN A 902 19.08 -55.37 -40.79
C GLN A 902 18.72 -55.65 -42.27
N PRO A 903 19.53 -56.45 -43.00
CA PRO A 903 19.27 -56.73 -44.40
C PRO A 903 17.99 -57.58 -44.57
N SER A 904 17.09 -57.16 -45.46
CA SER A 904 15.93 -57.98 -45.83
C SER A 904 16.37 -59.16 -46.69
N ILE A 905 16.15 -60.38 -46.19
CA ILE A 905 16.46 -61.63 -46.89
C ILE A 905 15.62 -61.80 -48.18
N ALA A 906 14.57 -61.00 -48.36
CA ALA A 906 13.59 -61.17 -49.43
C ALA A 906 14.07 -60.77 -50.84
N SER A 907 15.23 -60.10 -50.99
CA SER A 907 15.69 -59.64 -52.31
C SER A 907 17.05 -60.21 -52.72
N GLY A 908 17.08 -60.94 -53.84
CA GLY A 908 18.33 -61.27 -54.54
C GLY A 908 19.03 -62.57 -54.12
N LEU A 909 18.30 -63.58 -53.63
CA LEU A 909 18.86 -64.90 -53.29
C LEU A 909 19.49 -65.67 -54.48
N SER A 910 19.31 -65.18 -55.70
CA SER A 910 19.83 -65.77 -56.94
C SER A 910 21.22 -65.27 -57.34
N ASP A 911 21.75 -64.23 -56.68
CA ASP A 911 23.04 -63.59 -57.01
C ASP A 911 24.04 -63.80 -55.85
N PRO A 912 25.10 -64.63 -56.04
CA PRO A 912 26.10 -64.91 -55.02
C PRO A 912 26.76 -63.66 -54.42
N SER A 913 27.01 -62.63 -55.24
CA SER A 913 27.65 -61.39 -54.77
C SER A 913 26.76 -60.59 -53.82
N LYS A 914 25.44 -60.62 -54.03
CA LYS A 914 24.47 -59.93 -53.18
C LYS A 914 24.26 -60.66 -51.85
N VAL A 915 24.19 -61.98 -51.88
CA VAL A 915 24.05 -62.80 -50.67
C VAL A 915 25.30 -62.67 -49.78
N GLU A 916 26.50 -62.65 -50.36
CA GLU A 916 27.75 -62.50 -49.59
C GLU A 916 27.88 -61.10 -48.96
N LYS A 917 27.44 -60.04 -49.66
CA LYS A 917 27.33 -58.69 -49.08
C LYS A 917 26.31 -58.62 -47.94
N ALA A 918 25.14 -59.25 -48.10
CA ALA A 918 24.12 -59.30 -47.05
C ALA A 918 24.62 -60.07 -45.81
N LEU A 919 25.36 -61.17 -46.00
CA LEU A 919 26.00 -61.91 -44.91
C LEU A 919 27.02 -61.04 -44.17
N GLN A 920 27.86 -60.30 -44.89
CA GLN A 920 28.84 -59.40 -44.27
C GLN A 920 28.16 -58.26 -43.50
N GLN A 921 27.08 -57.69 -44.04
CA GLN A 921 26.28 -56.68 -43.35
C GLN A 921 25.63 -57.24 -42.08
N ALA A 922 25.03 -58.43 -42.13
CA ALA A 922 24.44 -59.07 -40.96
C ALA A 922 25.50 -59.38 -39.86
N LYS A 923 26.74 -59.71 -40.24
CA LYS A 923 27.85 -59.90 -39.28
C LYS A 923 28.22 -58.60 -38.57
N VAL A 924 28.33 -57.50 -39.32
CA VAL A 924 28.60 -56.17 -38.75
C VAL A 924 27.49 -55.74 -37.80
N VAL A 925 26.22 -55.91 -38.17
CA VAL A 925 25.08 -55.58 -37.29
C VAL A 925 25.11 -56.44 -36.01
N CYS A 926 25.49 -57.72 -36.10
CA CYS A 926 25.64 -58.61 -34.93
C CYS A 926 26.77 -58.15 -33.99
N GLU A 927 27.93 -57.77 -34.52
CA GLU A 927 29.06 -57.25 -33.72
C GLU A 927 28.69 -55.93 -33.03
N MET A 928 28.02 -55.03 -33.76
CA MET A 928 27.52 -53.77 -33.19
C MET A 928 26.48 -54.00 -32.11
N LEU A 929 25.61 -55.00 -32.28
CA LEU A 929 24.65 -55.39 -31.25
C LEU A 929 25.39 -55.92 -30.02
N GLU A 930 26.28 -56.90 -30.13
CA GLU A 930 27.01 -57.41 -28.96
C GLU A 930 27.85 -56.33 -28.23
N ALA A 931 28.36 -55.33 -28.94
CA ALA A 931 29.10 -54.21 -28.35
C ALA A 931 28.26 -53.35 -27.37
N GLN A 932 26.94 -53.35 -27.50
CA GLN A 932 26.05 -52.60 -26.60
C GLN A 932 25.72 -53.37 -25.30
N LYS A 933 26.11 -54.65 -25.17
CA LYS A 933 25.77 -55.51 -24.01
C LYS A 933 26.15 -54.93 -22.64
N PRO A 934 27.35 -54.34 -22.44
CA PRO A 934 27.72 -53.75 -21.15
C PRO A 934 26.79 -52.59 -20.72
N ARG A 935 26.20 -51.87 -21.68
CA ARG A 935 25.24 -50.79 -21.38
C ARG A 935 23.90 -51.35 -20.92
N VAL A 936 23.43 -52.43 -21.54
CA VAL A 936 22.22 -53.16 -21.10
C VAL A 936 22.40 -53.67 -19.67
N ASP A 937 23.55 -54.30 -19.38
CA ASP A 937 23.83 -54.86 -18.06
C ASP A 937 23.94 -53.75 -16.98
N LYS A 938 24.59 -52.62 -17.30
CA LYS A 938 24.66 -51.44 -16.42
C LYS A 938 23.27 -50.84 -16.12
N LEU A 939 22.45 -50.64 -17.15
CA LEU A 939 21.09 -50.13 -16.99
C LEU A 939 20.23 -51.08 -16.15
N ALA A 940 20.43 -52.40 -16.22
CA ALA A 940 19.73 -53.36 -15.38
C ALA A 940 20.06 -53.19 -13.88
N GLU A 941 21.33 -52.94 -13.54
CA GLU A 941 21.77 -52.67 -12.16
C GLU A 941 21.20 -51.35 -11.64
N GLU A 942 21.24 -50.29 -12.45
CA GLU A 942 20.71 -48.97 -12.09
C GLU A 942 19.18 -48.99 -11.95
N THR A 943 18.46 -49.71 -12.82
CA THR A 943 17.00 -49.93 -12.70
C THR A 943 16.67 -50.62 -11.37
N LYS A 944 17.45 -51.64 -10.98
CA LYS A 944 17.25 -52.37 -9.72
C LYS A 944 17.55 -51.51 -8.48
N ALA A 945 18.47 -50.54 -8.58
CA ALA A 945 18.71 -49.57 -7.53
C ALA A 945 17.56 -48.56 -7.42
N LEU A 946 17.04 -48.08 -8.55
CA LEU A 946 15.89 -47.18 -8.64
C LEU A 946 14.64 -47.81 -7.99
N GLU A 947 14.42 -49.11 -8.19
CA GLU A 947 13.30 -49.87 -7.60
C GLU A 947 13.25 -49.87 -6.05
N LYS A 948 14.36 -49.55 -5.38
CA LYS A 948 14.45 -49.52 -3.91
C LYS A 948 14.10 -48.16 -3.30
N HIS A 949 14.29 -47.06 -4.05
CA HIS A 949 14.26 -45.70 -3.51
C HIS A 949 13.27 -44.76 -4.22
N ALA A 950 12.78 -45.13 -5.41
CA ALA A 950 11.83 -44.32 -6.18
C ALA A 950 10.37 -44.50 -5.75
N SER A 951 9.53 -43.52 -6.11
CA SER A 951 8.08 -43.57 -5.93
C SER A 951 7.44 -44.75 -6.71
N PRO A 952 6.24 -45.22 -6.33
CA PRO A 952 5.59 -46.35 -6.99
C PRO A 952 5.38 -46.15 -8.50
N ASP A 953 5.04 -44.93 -8.91
CA ASP A 953 4.76 -44.59 -10.31
C ASP A 953 6.04 -44.48 -11.12
N THR A 954 7.06 -43.79 -10.61
CA THR A 954 8.38 -43.70 -11.24
C THR A 954 9.01 -45.09 -11.38
N LYS A 955 8.92 -45.91 -10.34
CA LYS A 955 9.36 -47.30 -10.37
C LYS A 955 8.67 -48.07 -11.49
N LYS A 956 7.34 -47.98 -11.60
CA LYS A 956 6.57 -48.69 -12.60
C LYS A 956 6.94 -48.28 -14.02
N VAL A 957 7.06 -46.97 -14.28
CA VAL A 957 7.39 -46.43 -15.61
C VAL A 957 8.77 -46.90 -16.07
N TYR A 958 9.83 -46.64 -15.28
CA TYR A 958 11.19 -46.92 -15.72
C TYR A 958 11.54 -48.41 -15.71
N THR A 959 10.97 -49.21 -14.79
CA THR A 959 11.09 -50.68 -14.86
C THR A 959 10.38 -51.23 -16.10
N GLN A 960 9.24 -50.66 -16.51
CA GLN A 960 8.53 -51.10 -17.71
C GLN A 960 9.25 -50.69 -19.00
N GLU A 961 9.78 -49.47 -19.08
CA GLU A 961 10.56 -49.01 -20.22
C GLU A 961 11.86 -49.81 -20.40
N PHE A 962 12.62 -50.06 -19.33
CA PHE A 962 13.81 -50.91 -19.42
C PHE A 962 13.47 -52.33 -19.88
N LYS A 963 12.38 -52.92 -19.37
CA LYS A 963 11.90 -54.25 -19.81
C LYS A 963 11.55 -54.27 -21.30
N ARG A 964 10.96 -53.20 -21.84
CA ARG A 964 10.65 -53.08 -23.28
C ARG A 964 11.94 -53.07 -24.10
N VAL A 965 12.88 -52.20 -23.74
CA VAL A 965 14.19 -52.09 -24.41
C VAL A 965 14.97 -53.41 -24.34
N GLN A 966 14.93 -54.10 -23.19
CA GLN A 966 15.53 -55.42 -23.03
C GLN A 966 14.86 -56.49 -23.91
N ALA A 967 13.53 -56.46 -24.03
CA ALA A 967 12.81 -57.37 -24.93
C ALA A 967 13.11 -57.09 -26.41
N ASP A 968 13.27 -55.82 -26.80
CA ASP A 968 13.66 -55.41 -28.15
C ASP A 968 15.07 -55.90 -28.50
N TRP A 969 16.00 -55.75 -27.56
CA TRP A 969 17.34 -56.30 -27.64
C TRP A 969 17.36 -57.81 -27.88
N ASP A 970 16.65 -58.57 -27.04
CA ASP A 970 16.61 -60.03 -27.12
C ASP A 970 15.97 -60.51 -28.43
N ARG A 971 14.90 -59.83 -28.88
CA ARG A 971 14.24 -60.10 -30.16
C ARG A 971 15.20 -59.89 -31.32
N LEU A 972 15.86 -58.74 -31.37
CA LEU A 972 16.77 -58.37 -32.46
C LEU A 972 17.97 -59.34 -32.51
N LYS A 973 18.54 -59.67 -31.36
CA LYS A 973 19.63 -60.66 -31.22
C LYS A 973 19.21 -62.03 -31.77
N LEU A 974 18.03 -62.51 -31.40
CA LEU A 974 17.51 -63.78 -31.89
C LEU A 974 17.30 -63.76 -33.41
N LYS A 975 16.74 -62.67 -33.93
CA LYS A 975 16.45 -62.51 -35.36
C LYS A 975 17.73 -62.47 -36.20
N ILE A 976 18.71 -61.64 -35.82
CA ILE A 976 20.02 -61.57 -36.50
C ILE A 976 20.75 -62.92 -36.45
N SER A 977 20.69 -63.64 -35.32
CA SER A 977 21.30 -64.97 -35.21
C SER A 977 20.68 -66.00 -36.17
N LYS A 978 19.35 -65.95 -36.36
CA LYS A 978 18.66 -66.80 -37.34
C LYS A 978 19.03 -66.44 -38.77
N ASP A 979 19.04 -65.15 -39.09
CA ASP A 979 19.35 -64.63 -40.41
C ASP A 979 20.80 -64.94 -40.81
N LEU A 980 21.75 -64.80 -39.88
CA LEU A 980 23.15 -65.19 -40.08
C LEU A 980 23.29 -66.67 -40.44
N LYS A 981 22.66 -67.57 -39.68
CA LYS A 981 22.71 -69.02 -39.96
C LYS A 981 22.15 -69.35 -41.34
N LEU A 982 21.01 -68.73 -41.70
CA LEU A 982 20.37 -68.93 -42.99
C LEU A 982 21.24 -68.41 -44.15
N LEU A 983 21.80 -67.20 -44.01
CA LEU A 983 22.69 -66.61 -45.02
C LEU A 983 23.99 -67.41 -45.18
N GLU A 984 24.56 -67.94 -44.10
CA GLU A 984 25.72 -68.84 -44.15
C GLU A 984 25.39 -70.14 -44.90
N GLU A 985 24.22 -70.74 -44.63
CA GLU A 985 23.77 -71.93 -45.32
C GLU A 985 23.54 -71.67 -46.83
N ILE A 986 22.85 -70.59 -47.19
CA ILE A 986 22.60 -70.21 -48.59
C ILE A 986 23.92 -69.91 -49.31
N THR A 987 24.83 -69.16 -48.68
CA THR A 987 26.15 -68.86 -49.25
C THR A 987 26.94 -70.14 -49.51
N SER A 988 26.89 -71.12 -48.60
CA SER A 988 27.56 -72.41 -48.76
C SER A 988 27.03 -73.19 -49.97
N LYS A 989 25.69 -73.23 -50.15
CA LYS A 989 25.03 -73.90 -51.27
C LYS A 989 25.30 -73.19 -52.60
N LEU A 990 25.28 -71.85 -52.62
CA LEU A 990 25.58 -71.07 -53.82
C LEU A 990 27.03 -71.25 -54.27
N ARG A 991 28.00 -71.35 -53.35
CA ARG A 991 29.40 -71.63 -53.71
C ARG A 991 29.57 -73.01 -54.36
N ILE A 992 28.84 -74.03 -53.87
CA ILE A 992 28.82 -75.37 -54.49
C ILE A 992 28.22 -75.27 -55.90
N PHE A 993 27.06 -74.61 -56.04
CA PHE A 993 26.42 -74.42 -57.34
C PHE A 993 27.30 -73.64 -58.34
N GLU A 994 28.03 -72.61 -57.89
CA GLU A 994 28.96 -71.86 -58.74
C GLU A 994 30.16 -72.70 -59.19
N ALA A 995 30.68 -73.57 -58.30
CA ALA A 995 31.73 -74.51 -58.63
C ALA A 995 31.24 -75.53 -59.68
N ASP A 996 30.06 -76.12 -59.47
CA ASP A 996 29.43 -77.06 -60.40
C ASP A 996 29.12 -76.39 -61.74
N SER A 997 28.61 -75.16 -61.74
CA SER A 997 28.35 -74.38 -62.96
C SER A 997 29.63 -74.11 -63.75
N LYS A 998 30.77 -73.82 -63.09
CA LYS A 998 32.07 -73.68 -63.77
C LYS A 998 32.57 -74.99 -64.38
N VAL A 999 32.32 -76.12 -63.72
CA VAL A 999 32.62 -77.45 -64.27
C VAL A 999 31.76 -77.74 -65.49
N VAL A 1000 30.45 -77.48 -65.43
CA VAL A 1000 29.53 -77.62 -66.57
C VAL A 1000 29.90 -76.68 -67.71
N GLN A 1001 30.31 -75.45 -67.42
CA GLN A 1001 30.75 -74.49 -68.42
C GLN A 1001 32.04 -74.95 -69.12
N LYS A 1002 33.04 -75.45 -68.37
CA LYS A 1002 34.24 -76.07 -68.94
C LYS A 1002 33.92 -77.27 -69.81
N TRP A 1003 33.02 -78.14 -69.35
CA TRP A 1003 32.52 -79.27 -70.13
C TRP A 1003 31.85 -78.78 -71.43
N MET A 1004 30.96 -77.79 -71.37
CA MET A 1004 30.29 -77.22 -72.55
C MET A 1004 31.26 -76.56 -73.53
N ASP A 1005 32.28 -75.86 -73.03
CA ASP A 1005 33.30 -75.23 -73.87
C ASP A 1005 34.20 -76.31 -74.52
N GLY A 1006 34.56 -77.37 -73.79
CA GLY A 1006 35.23 -78.56 -74.34
C GLY A 1006 34.40 -79.27 -75.43
N VAL A 1007 33.09 -79.40 -75.23
CA VAL A 1007 32.16 -79.95 -76.24
C VAL A 1007 32.03 -79.02 -77.46
N LYS A 1008 32.02 -77.70 -77.26
CA LYS A 1008 32.01 -76.73 -78.39
C LYS A 1008 33.30 -76.77 -79.20
N ASP A 1009 34.45 -76.91 -78.55
CA ASP A 1009 35.73 -77.06 -79.22
C ASP A 1009 35.77 -78.39 -80.00
N PHE A 1010 35.33 -79.50 -79.38
CA PHE A 1010 35.16 -80.79 -80.04
C PHE A 1010 34.31 -80.69 -81.33
N LEU A 1011 33.15 -80.03 -81.25
CA LEU A 1011 32.25 -79.80 -82.40
C LEU A 1011 32.86 -78.91 -83.51
N ARG A 1012 33.91 -78.14 -83.21
CA ARG A 1012 34.58 -77.27 -84.20
C ARG A 1012 35.79 -77.92 -84.88
N THR A 1013 36.43 -78.91 -84.26
CA THR A 1013 37.68 -79.51 -84.76
C THR A 1013 37.54 -80.83 -85.53
N GLU A 1014 36.47 -81.60 -85.37
CA GLU A 1014 36.35 -82.91 -86.03
C GLU A 1014 35.31 -82.95 -87.18
N ASN A 1015 35.73 -83.50 -88.32
CA ASN A 1015 34.82 -83.95 -89.38
C ASN A 1015 34.34 -85.37 -89.03
N ALA A 1016 33.04 -85.50 -88.74
CA ALA A 1016 32.40 -86.72 -88.25
C ALA A 1016 32.70 -87.97 -89.09
N VAL A 1017 33.21 -89.03 -88.45
CA VAL A 1017 33.16 -90.39 -88.99
C VAL A 1017 31.81 -91.01 -88.61
N GLN A 1018 30.92 -91.19 -89.58
CA GLN A 1018 29.62 -91.83 -89.38
C GLN A 1018 29.79 -93.33 -89.06
N GLY A 1019 29.43 -93.75 -87.85
CA GLY A 1019 29.17 -95.17 -87.53
C GLY A 1019 29.65 -95.71 -86.18
N ASP A 1020 30.44 -94.97 -85.39
CA ASP A 1020 30.95 -95.46 -84.10
C ASP A 1020 30.34 -94.68 -82.90
N THR A 1021 29.19 -95.15 -82.43
CA THR A 1021 28.50 -94.55 -81.28
C THR A 1021 29.21 -94.80 -79.94
N GLU A 1022 30.04 -95.86 -79.82
CA GLU A 1022 30.80 -96.12 -78.59
C GLU A 1022 32.08 -95.27 -78.50
N GLY A 1023 32.76 -95.02 -79.62
CA GLY A 1023 33.92 -94.14 -79.71
C GLY A 1023 33.57 -92.68 -79.39
N LEU A 1024 32.47 -92.19 -79.94
CA LEU A 1024 31.92 -90.85 -79.67
C LEU A 1024 31.57 -90.64 -78.18
N GLN A 1025 30.99 -91.66 -77.52
CA GLN A 1025 30.68 -91.60 -76.09
C GLN A 1025 31.97 -91.51 -75.25
N ARG A 1026 32.99 -92.33 -75.54
CA ARG A 1026 34.28 -92.29 -74.82
C ARG A 1026 35.04 -90.97 -74.99
N GLN A 1027 34.86 -90.29 -76.12
CA GLN A 1027 35.48 -88.98 -76.39
C GLN A 1027 34.71 -87.82 -75.75
N LEU A 1028 33.37 -87.88 -75.71
CA LEU A 1028 32.56 -86.94 -74.93
C LEU A 1028 32.85 -87.04 -73.43
N ASP A 1029 33.10 -88.24 -72.92
CA ASP A 1029 33.49 -88.47 -71.52
C ASP A 1029 34.90 -87.92 -71.19
N GLN A 1030 35.73 -87.59 -72.19
CA GLN A 1030 37.05 -86.94 -72.02
C GLN A 1030 37.00 -85.41 -72.02
N CYS A 1031 35.88 -84.81 -72.44
CA CYS A 1031 35.68 -83.37 -72.36
C CYS A 1031 35.36 -83.01 -70.90
N THR A 1032 36.36 -82.74 -70.06
CA THR A 1032 36.16 -82.30 -68.66
C THR A 1032 36.88 -81.00 -68.35
#